data_AF-A0A956MKJ2-F1
#
_entry.id   AF-A0A956MKJ2-F1
#
_cell.length_a   1.000
_cell.length_b   1.000
_cell.length_c   1.000
_cell.angle_alpha   90.00
_cell.angle_beta   90.00
_cell.angle_gamma   90.00
#
_symmetry.space_group_name_H-M   'P 1'
#
loop_
_entity.id
_entity.type
_entity.pdbx_description
1 polymer ?
#
loop_
_entity_poly.entity_id
_entity_poly.type
_entity_poly.pdbx_seq_one_letter_code
_entity_poly.pdbx_strand_id
1 'polypeptide(L)'
;GRRRFRTGRTLLWVLAAAVGGLRLLRLLSGFLVEVLWFDSVGHADTFWTRTLWEITARLSVTGVAALAALINLRGVAATLGAIRIRRRFGDLEISEQVPRRTVLLGLTVIAVLFGLWFGAALPGGTGIDALVAIRAPAWGQTDPFFERDLGFYVFALPLLRGAVALALALVFLLVALCVAGYAATGALTLERGRLRVSRDATRHLLLLVATFVGLLAVRFALQRYHLLVEGSSDVEGIFGYTDAVARLPALSGLTGVALLAALAIGWAAFRDRVAVAVGAVGSLAAGWLILAQAYPALIQQFRVQPNELAAETPYIEANLRLTREAWGLGGIQRERYTPGPPSSETWAQALPQLDGLPVWSRSALGNTFQRREARFGYYDFSVVGIDRYPGPDGIVPTALSVREIDATRIPDPNWQNLHLRERFVRGMGAVMAVVAGSPVDYSPRLLLSGIPPRAAPTAPAHVRLDRSAVFFGARTQPYAIVTPSDSVFLAPDSTVGVEGVDFPRGIRLDSWLRTLLLAWRFRDANLLFAAEVGDSSRFVFRRSVSERLEAVAPFLRFPSAPYPVLLDGRIVWVLEGYTQSRDFPLSAAYSFEERRAIRYLRNSVKATVDAISGEVHLYVVDPDDPILGAYRRVFPSLFTDLESMPAQLEEHLRYPRELLALQAQVLFRYHQETAAQFHAQQDVWAPAQQTTEGSVPQPYFPEYAWYRLPGEPDPEFLLTTVMVPVNRQNLAALLVGRSDPGVYGQLKLIELPVGTEFPGPEIVEARVEQDPVISQQFSLWRQGGSQVWLGHLHVVPVAGSLLYVEPIYLAAEAGAIPELRRFVVSDGQRAVMEPTLPEAVAALSGQRGGGSPNEQAEDPEGARSTLPLRALELLDQAERALRNGDFAGYGAQMERLRELLERSRGGAS
;
A
#
# COMPACT_ATOMS: atom_id res chain seq x y z
N GLY A 1 61.11 25.21 34.95
CA GLY A 1 60.39 24.67 33.78
C GLY A 1 59.35 23.67 34.22
N ARG A 2 58.14 23.72 33.62
CA ARG A 2 57.19 22.60 33.40
C ARG A 2 55.92 23.16 32.74
N ARG A 3 55.89 23.19 31.40
CA ARG A 3 54.68 23.40 30.59
C ARG A 3 53.79 22.15 30.76
N ARG A 4 52.87 22.12 31.73
CA ARG A 4 51.80 21.11 31.79
C ARG A 4 50.72 21.49 30.77
N PHE A 5 50.48 20.56 29.86
CA PHE A 5 49.85 20.79 28.57
C PHE A 5 48.35 21.09 28.64
N ARG A 6 47.91 22.02 27.78
CA ARG A 6 46.53 22.27 27.33
C ARG A 6 45.96 21.13 26.44
N THR A 7 46.56 19.94 26.42
CA THR A 7 46.35 18.88 25.41
C THR A 7 44.99 18.20 25.43
N GLY A 8 44.36 18.03 26.60
CA GLY A 8 43.05 17.36 26.67
C GLY A 8 41.93 18.14 25.96
N ARG A 9 41.90 19.47 26.10
CA ARG A 9 40.89 20.33 25.45
C ARG A 9 41.14 20.45 23.94
N THR A 10 42.40 20.56 23.52
CA THR A 10 42.72 20.59 22.08
C THR A 10 42.39 19.26 21.41
N LEU A 11 42.65 18.13 22.06
CA LEU A 11 42.28 16.80 21.55
C LEU A 11 40.76 16.66 21.39
N LEU A 12 39.97 17.13 22.36
CA LEU A 12 38.50 17.13 22.27
C LEU A 12 37.98 18.00 21.12
N TRP A 13 38.55 19.19 20.90
CA TRP A 13 38.16 20.04 19.76
C TRP A 13 38.53 19.44 18.41
N VAL A 14 39.71 18.82 18.31
CA VAL A 14 40.14 18.12 17.09
C VAL A 14 39.22 16.93 16.82
N LEU A 15 38.87 16.14 17.85
CA LEU A 15 37.94 15.03 17.71
C LEU A 15 36.54 15.53 17.30
N ALA A 16 36.02 16.57 17.93
CA ALA A 16 34.72 17.15 17.57
C ALA A 16 34.70 17.70 16.13
N ALA A 17 35.78 18.37 15.70
CA ALA A 17 35.94 18.84 14.32
C ALA A 17 36.05 17.67 13.34
N ALA A 18 36.77 16.60 13.69
CA ALA A 18 36.88 15.40 12.86
C ALA A 18 35.52 14.70 12.72
N VAL A 19 34.78 14.51 13.81
CA VAL A 19 33.43 13.93 13.79
C VAL A 19 32.46 14.82 13.00
N GLY A 20 32.53 16.14 13.20
CA GLY A 20 31.72 17.12 12.46
C GLY A 20 32.02 17.10 10.97
N GLY A 21 33.30 17.11 10.59
CA GLY A 21 33.75 17.00 9.20
C GLY A 21 33.33 15.68 8.56
N LEU A 22 33.45 14.56 9.28
CA LEU A 22 33.01 13.24 8.83
C LEU A 22 31.49 13.20 8.58
N ARG A 23 30.71 13.81 9.48
CA ARG A 23 29.25 13.93 9.34
C ARG A 23 28.89 14.80 8.14
N LEU A 24 29.56 15.94 7.96
CA LEU A 24 29.36 16.82 6.82
C LEU A 24 29.70 16.11 5.49
N LEU A 25 30.83 15.40 5.44
CA LEU A 25 31.23 14.61 4.27
C LEU A 25 30.19 13.54 3.94
N ARG A 26 29.64 12.86 4.95
CA ARG A 26 28.55 11.88 4.75
C ARG A 26 27.26 12.51 4.20
N LEU A 27 26.90 13.71 4.66
CA LEU A 27 25.73 14.44 4.15
C LEU A 27 25.94 14.91 2.71
N LEU A 28 27.11 15.52 2.42
CA LEU A 28 27.46 16.01 1.09
C LEU A 28 27.59 14.87 0.07
N SER A 29 28.25 13.77 0.43
CA SER A 29 28.32 12.58 -0.45
C SER A 29 26.95 11.99 -0.74
N GLY A 30 26.08 11.89 0.28
CA GLY A 30 24.68 11.50 0.07
C GLY A 30 23.97 12.40 -0.92
N PHE A 31 24.04 13.72 -0.71
CA PHE A 31 23.42 14.71 -1.59
C PHE A 31 23.94 14.63 -3.03
N LEU A 32 25.25 14.54 -3.24
CA LEU A 32 25.85 14.45 -4.57
C LEU A 32 25.48 13.16 -5.30
N VAL A 33 25.40 12.03 -4.59
CA VAL A 33 24.95 10.76 -5.18
C VAL A 33 23.49 10.83 -5.59
N GLU A 34 22.62 11.51 -4.83
CA GLU A 34 21.24 11.77 -5.26
C GLU A 34 21.20 12.61 -6.55
N VAL A 35 21.98 13.70 -6.61
CA VAL A 35 22.06 14.54 -7.83
C VAL A 35 22.45 13.71 -9.05
N LEU A 36 23.50 12.90 -8.93
CA LEU A 36 23.97 12.03 -10.02
C LEU A 36 22.92 10.99 -10.43
N TRP A 37 22.17 10.45 -9.46
CA TRP A 37 21.12 9.48 -9.76
C TRP A 37 19.95 10.14 -10.50
N PHE A 38 19.45 11.29 -10.02
CA PHE A 38 18.34 12.01 -10.66
C PHE A 38 18.69 12.50 -12.08
N ASP A 39 19.94 12.90 -12.30
CA ASP A 39 20.47 13.22 -13.62
C ASP A 39 20.46 11.98 -14.54
N SER A 40 20.94 10.83 -14.06
CA SER A 40 20.98 9.59 -14.84
C SER A 40 19.61 9.06 -15.28
N VAL A 41 18.55 9.39 -14.55
CA VAL A 41 17.16 8.95 -14.81
C VAL A 41 16.29 10.01 -15.49
N GLY A 42 16.82 11.21 -15.74
CA GLY A 42 16.09 12.28 -16.43
C GLY A 42 15.08 13.05 -15.56
N HIS A 43 15.20 13.01 -14.23
CA HIS A 43 14.29 13.69 -13.28
C HIS A 43 14.99 14.75 -12.41
N ALA A 44 16.05 15.37 -12.93
CA ALA A 44 16.81 16.41 -12.23
C ALA A 44 15.94 17.62 -11.82
N ASP A 45 14.97 18.02 -12.65
CA ASP A 45 14.07 19.15 -12.37
C ASP A 45 13.21 18.90 -11.13
N THR A 46 12.66 17.69 -11.00
CA THR A 46 11.88 17.26 -9.83
C THR A 46 12.74 17.30 -8.56
N PHE A 47 13.98 16.83 -8.65
CA PHE A 47 14.92 16.86 -7.54
C PHE A 47 15.26 18.28 -7.09
N TRP A 48 15.61 19.18 -8.02
CA TRP A 48 15.98 20.55 -7.70
C TRP A 48 14.80 21.35 -7.16
N THR A 49 13.61 21.20 -7.76
CA THR A 49 12.39 21.83 -7.25
C THR A 49 12.12 21.41 -5.80
N ARG A 50 12.14 20.10 -5.52
CA ARG A 50 11.97 19.58 -4.16
C ARG A 50 13.02 20.10 -3.18
N THR A 51 14.28 20.02 -3.58
CA THR A 51 15.41 20.37 -2.73
C THR A 51 15.44 21.87 -2.42
N LEU A 52 15.26 22.72 -3.42
CA LEU A 52 15.30 24.18 -3.24
C LEU A 52 14.16 24.67 -2.35
N TRP A 53 12.94 24.16 -2.54
CA TRP A 53 11.79 24.53 -1.71
C TRP A 53 11.91 24.03 -0.28
N GLU A 54 12.42 22.81 -0.08
CA GLU A 54 12.70 22.28 1.25
C GLU A 54 13.78 23.09 1.98
N ILE A 55 14.89 23.42 1.29
CA ILE A 55 15.95 24.28 1.85
C ILE A 55 15.40 25.68 2.15
N THR A 56 14.59 26.25 1.25
CA THR A 56 13.99 27.58 1.43
C THR A 56 13.07 27.62 2.64
N ALA A 57 12.21 26.61 2.82
CA ALA A 57 11.34 26.52 3.99
C ALA A 57 12.14 26.43 5.29
N ARG A 58 13.18 25.57 5.33
CA ARG A 58 14.06 25.41 6.50
C ARG A 58 14.83 26.68 6.82
N LEU A 59 15.44 27.32 5.82
CA LEU A 59 16.18 28.57 6.00
C LEU A 59 15.28 29.72 6.43
N SER A 60 14.05 29.78 5.90
CA SER A 60 13.06 30.79 6.29
C SER A 60 12.69 30.66 7.77
N VAL A 61 12.36 29.43 8.22
CA VAL A 61 12.07 29.16 9.63
C VAL A 61 13.29 29.40 10.51
N THR A 62 14.49 28.98 10.08
CA THR A 62 15.74 29.28 10.77
C THR A 62 15.97 30.77 10.94
N GLY A 63 15.79 31.55 9.87
CA GLY A 63 15.96 33.01 9.90
C GLY A 63 14.98 33.67 10.87
N VAL A 64 13.69 33.31 10.81
CA VAL A 64 12.65 33.85 11.69
C VAL A 64 12.93 33.47 13.16
N ALA A 65 13.23 32.21 13.45
CA ALA A 65 13.50 31.74 14.81
C ALA A 65 14.80 32.33 15.38
N ALA A 66 15.87 32.42 14.58
CA ALA A 66 17.12 33.05 15.00
C ALA A 66 16.94 34.55 15.26
N LEU A 67 16.20 35.26 14.40
CA LEU A 67 15.91 36.67 14.60
C LEU A 67 15.09 36.89 15.88
N ALA A 68 14.03 36.09 16.08
CA ALA A 68 13.23 36.13 17.30
C ALA A 68 14.09 35.86 18.55
N ALA A 69 14.94 34.83 18.53
CA ALA A 69 15.85 34.54 19.64
C ALA A 69 16.83 35.68 19.89
N LEU A 70 17.42 36.26 18.84
CA LEU A 70 18.37 37.35 18.96
C LEU A 70 17.74 38.60 19.58
N ILE A 71 16.53 38.97 19.15
CA ILE A 71 15.79 40.12 19.69
C ILE A 71 15.53 39.92 21.19
N ASN A 72 14.98 38.78 21.57
CA ASN A 72 14.62 38.49 22.97
C ASN A 72 15.86 38.35 23.86
N LEU A 73 16.90 37.63 23.41
CA LEU A 73 18.15 37.48 24.14
C LEU A 73 18.92 38.80 24.30
N ARG A 74 18.84 39.72 23.34
CA ARG A 74 19.40 41.08 23.51
C ARG A 74 18.68 41.85 24.62
N GLY A 75 17.36 41.67 24.76
CA GLY A 75 16.59 42.21 25.88
C GLY A 75 17.08 41.70 27.24
N VAL A 76 17.41 40.41 27.34
CA VAL A 76 18.05 39.82 28.54
C VAL A 76 19.47 40.36 28.72
N ALA A 77 20.23 40.50 27.64
CA ALA A 77 21.61 40.96 27.71
C ALA A 77 21.73 42.41 28.20
N ALA A 78 20.71 43.23 27.98
CA ALA A 78 20.65 44.60 28.50
C ALA A 78 20.58 44.64 30.03
N THR A 79 20.09 43.58 30.69
CA THR A 79 20.05 43.47 32.17
C THR A 79 21.30 42.82 32.75
N LEU A 80 22.23 42.32 31.92
CA LEU A 80 23.54 41.92 32.39
C LEU A 80 24.29 43.15 32.90
N GLY A 81 24.49 43.23 34.21
CA GLY A 81 25.59 44.03 34.76
C GLY A 81 26.92 43.58 34.14
N ALA A 82 27.96 44.40 34.24
CA ALA A 82 29.31 44.04 33.78
C ALA A 82 29.69 42.63 34.28
N ILE A 83 29.68 41.62 33.40
CA ILE A 83 30.05 40.25 33.77
C ILE A 83 31.51 40.29 34.21
N ARG A 84 31.74 40.25 35.52
CA ARG A 84 33.08 40.23 36.11
C ARG A 84 33.49 38.78 36.30
N ILE A 85 34.30 38.26 35.38
CA ILE A 85 34.94 36.96 35.58
C ILE A 85 36.03 37.17 36.63
N ARG A 86 35.81 36.64 37.82
CA ARG A 86 36.81 36.64 38.89
C ARG A 86 37.83 35.55 38.59
N ARG A 87 39.06 35.94 38.26
CA ARG A 87 40.20 35.04 38.12
C ARG A 87 41.12 35.27 39.32
N ARG A 88 41.36 34.21 40.11
CA ARG A 88 42.42 34.23 41.13
C ARG A 88 43.75 33.86 40.48
N PHE A 89 44.71 34.78 40.57
CA PHE A 89 46.11 34.54 40.22
C PHE A 89 46.95 34.77 41.47
N GLY A 90 47.37 33.70 42.15
CA GLY A 90 47.95 33.81 43.50
C GLY A 90 46.94 34.39 44.50
N ASP A 91 47.34 35.42 45.26
CA ASP A 91 46.50 36.15 46.22
C ASP A 91 45.71 37.33 45.61
N LEU A 92 45.82 37.56 44.30
CA LEU A 92 45.11 38.64 43.60
C LEU A 92 43.82 38.11 42.96
N GLU A 93 42.69 38.71 43.33
CA GLU A 93 41.39 38.48 42.70
C GLU A 93 41.16 39.53 41.61
N ILE A 94 41.45 39.16 40.36
CA ILE A 94 41.28 40.04 39.20
C ILE A 94 39.85 39.86 38.68
N SER A 95 39.05 40.92 38.77
CA SER A 95 37.71 40.95 38.19
C SER A 95 37.78 41.51 36.77
N GLU A 96 37.78 40.64 35.76
CA GLU A 96 37.87 41.04 34.35
C GLU A 96 36.45 41.18 33.77
N GLN A 97 36.11 42.37 33.26
CA GLN A 97 34.83 42.61 32.62
C GLN A 97 34.81 41.97 31.23
N VAL A 98 33.88 41.05 30.98
CA VAL A 98 33.72 40.45 29.65
C VAL A 98 33.35 41.54 28.65
N PRO A 99 34.06 41.67 27.51
CA PRO A 99 33.72 42.66 26.50
C PRO A 99 32.29 42.46 25.98
N ARG A 100 31.53 43.57 25.87
CA ARG A 100 30.15 43.56 25.34
C ARG A 100 30.06 42.90 23.96
N ARG A 101 31.11 43.05 23.14
CA ARG A 101 31.23 42.40 21.82
C ARG A 101 31.22 40.86 21.94
N THR A 102 31.93 40.29 22.92
CA THR A 102 32.00 38.85 23.14
C THR A 102 30.65 38.27 23.60
N VAL A 103 29.94 39.01 24.45
CA VAL A 103 28.57 38.63 24.88
C VAL A 103 27.61 38.66 23.69
N LEU A 104 27.60 39.75 22.91
CA LEU A 104 26.74 39.88 21.73
C LEU A 104 27.05 38.82 20.66
N LEU A 105 28.33 38.49 20.45
CA LEU A 105 28.74 37.43 19.55
C LEU A 105 28.26 36.06 20.06
N GLY A 106 28.44 35.77 21.35
CA GLY A 106 27.93 34.54 21.97
C GLY A 106 26.41 34.39 21.84
N LEU A 107 25.65 35.46 22.07
CA LEU A 107 24.19 35.46 21.89
C LEU A 107 23.77 35.28 20.43
N THR A 108 24.51 35.88 19.50
CA THR A 108 24.26 35.70 18.07
C THR A 108 24.50 34.24 17.67
N VAL A 109 25.57 33.62 18.17
CA VAL A 109 25.83 32.18 17.96
C VAL A 109 24.72 31.33 18.54
N ILE A 110 24.28 31.59 19.79
CA ILE A 110 23.16 30.86 20.42
C ILE A 110 21.88 31.02 19.61
N ALA A 111 21.55 32.24 19.17
CA ALA A 111 20.37 32.52 18.38
C ALA A 111 20.39 31.80 17.02
N VAL A 112 21.53 31.78 16.33
CA VAL A 112 21.71 31.04 15.07
C VAL A 112 21.57 29.54 15.29
N LEU A 113 22.20 28.98 16.33
CA LEU A 113 22.06 27.55 16.65
C LEU A 113 20.61 27.17 16.99
N PHE A 114 19.92 28.04 17.72
CA PHE A 114 18.50 27.87 18.05
C PHE A 114 17.62 27.93 16.79
N GLY A 115 17.88 28.88 15.88
CA GLY A 115 17.19 28.94 14.59
C GLY A 115 17.48 27.70 13.71
N LEU A 116 18.72 27.24 13.66
CA LEU A 116 19.08 26.01 12.93
C LEU A 116 18.35 24.79 13.50
N TRP A 117 18.18 24.72 14.83
CA TRP A 117 17.40 23.66 15.47
C TRP A 117 15.92 23.70 15.05
N PHE A 118 15.29 24.88 15.00
CA PHE A 118 13.91 25.04 14.51
C PHE A 118 13.75 24.71 13.02
N GLY A 119 14.68 25.16 12.17
CA GLY A 119 14.63 24.84 10.74
C GLY A 119 14.87 23.34 10.49
N ALA A 120 15.76 22.70 11.26
CA ALA A 120 15.98 21.25 11.18
C ALA A 120 14.81 20.43 11.73
N ALA A 121 13.98 21.01 12.63
CA ALA A 121 12.81 20.36 13.21
C ALA A 121 11.59 20.34 12.27
N LEU A 122 11.63 21.03 11.13
CA LEU A 122 10.57 20.93 10.13
C LEU A 122 10.46 19.49 9.60
N PRO A 123 9.23 18.94 9.51
CA PRO A 123 9.01 17.68 8.82
C PRO A 123 9.52 17.74 7.37
N GLY A 124 10.09 16.63 6.90
CA GLY A 124 10.46 16.55 5.48
C GLY A 124 9.22 16.65 4.59
N GLY A 125 9.29 17.47 3.54
CA GLY A 125 8.20 17.65 2.58
C GLY A 125 7.44 18.96 2.79
N THR A 126 7.59 19.65 3.93
CA THR A 126 6.89 20.92 4.20
C THR A 126 7.14 21.98 3.14
N GLY A 127 8.34 22.02 2.53
CA GLY A 127 8.61 22.94 1.43
C GLY A 127 7.77 22.66 0.18
N ILE A 128 7.57 21.37 -0.15
CA ILE A 128 6.70 20.95 -1.26
C ILE A 128 5.23 21.15 -0.91
N ASP A 129 4.79 20.80 0.30
CA ASP A 129 3.41 21.01 0.74
C ASP A 129 3.04 22.51 0.65
N ALA A 130 3.96 23.41 1.03
CA ALA A 130 3.79 24.85 0.88
C ALA A 130 3.67 25.28 -0.58
N LEU A 131 4.51 24.74 -1.47
CA LEU A 131 4.46 25.05 -2.89
C LEU A 131 3.15 24.53 -3.53
N VAL A 132 2.73 23.32 -3.18
CA VAL A 132 1.46 22.71 -3.59
C VAL A 132 0.31 23.60 -3.14
N ALA A 133 0.29 24.05 -1.89
CA ALA A 133 -0.77 24.94 -1.39
C ALA A 133 -0.82 26.29 -2.11
N ILE A 134 0.31 26.83 -2.56
CA ILE A 134 0.37 28.07 -3.36
C ILE A 134 -0.14 27.84 -4.79
N ARG A 135 0.09 26.65 -5.35
CA ARG A 135 -0.21 26.31 -6.76
C ARG A 135 -1.52 25.54 -6.94
N ALA A 136 -2.17 25.12 -5.86
CA ALA A 136 -3.33 24.24 -5.87
C ALA A 136 -4.49 24.78 -6.73
N PRO A 137 -5.22 23.91 -7.44
CA PRO A 137 -6.52 24.27 -8.03
C PRO A 137 -7.52 24.66 -6.94
N ALA A 138 -8.57 25.38 -7.34
CA ALA A 138 -9.80 25.33 -6.56
C ALA A 138 -10.34 23.89 -6.65
N TRP A 139 -10.85 23.37 -5.53
CA TRP A 139 -11.51 22.07 -5.52
C TRP A 139 -12.81 22.09 -6.31
N GLY A 140 -13.48 23.25 -6.36
CA GLY A 140 -14.75 23.44 -7.08
C GLY A 140 -15.98 23.03 -6.27
N GLN A 141 -15.77 22.63 -5.00
CA GLN A 141 -16.83 22.33 -4.04
C GLN A 141 -16.50 23.01 -2.71
N THR A 142 -17.54 23.39 -1.97
CA THR A 142 -17.41 24.09 -0.70
C THR A 142 -18.01 23.31 0.44
N ASP A 143 -17.47 23.48 1.65
CA ASP A 143 -18.07 22.93 2.85
C ASP A 143 -19.41 23.63 3.18
N PRO A 144 -20.42 22.91 3.70
CA PRO A 144 -21.76 23.46 3.92
C PRO A 144 -21.88 24.41 5.12
N PHE A 145 -20.84 24.60 5.94
CA PHE A 145 -20.92 25.38 7.19
C PHE A 145 -20.16 26.71 7.13
N PHE A 146 -18.98 26.72 6.50
CA PHE A 146 -18.11 27.88 6.34
C PHE A 146 -18.06 28.40 4.91
N GLU A 147 -18.68 27.70 3.94
CA GLU A 147 -18.66 28.02 2.51
C GLU A 147 -17.24 28.20 1.97
N ARG A 148 -16.29 27.44 2.52
CA ARG A 148 -14.89 27.42 2.08
C ARG A 148 -14.67 26.27 1.11
N ASP A 149 -13.90 26.56 0.06
CA ASP A 149 -13.46 25.54 -0.88
C ASP A 149 -12.75 24.38 -0.15
N LEU A 150 -13.05 23.13 -0.50
CA LEU A 150 -12.48 21.96 0.16
C LEU A 150 -10.94 21.93 0.07
N GLY A 151 -10.35 22.57 -0.94
CA GLY A 151 -8.90 22.75 -1.09
C GLY A 151 -8.27 23.54 0.05
N PHE A 152 -9.00 24.42 0.74
CA PHE A 152 -8.50 25.08 1.96
C PHE A 152 -8.14 24.06 3.05
N TYR A 153 -8.97 23.03 3.24
CA TYR A 153 -8.77 22.02 4.27
C TYR A 153 -7.64 21.06 3.91
N VAL A 154 -7.56 20.66 2.63
CA VAL A 154 -6.55 19.70 2.15
C VAL A 154 -5.16 20.34 2.03
N PHE A 155 -5.05 21.57 1.53
CA PHE A 155 -3.75 22.17 1.23
C PHE A 155 -3.29 23.21 2.26
N ALA A 156 -4.16 24.14 2.68
CA ALA A 156 -3.73 25.30 3.47
C ALA A 156 -3.82 25.06 4.99
N LEU A 157 -4.90 24.44 5.47
CA LEU A 157 -5.16 24.24 6.89
C LEU A 157 -4.05 23.45 7.61
N PRO A 158 -3.45 22.38 7.05
CA PRO A 158 -2.38 21.63 7.71
C PRO A 158 -1.13 22.49 7.90
N LEU A 159 -0.78 23.30 6.90
CA LEU A 159 0.36 24.22 6.95
C LEU A 159 0.13 25.34 7.97
N LEU A 160 -1.06 25.94 8.01
CA LEU A 160 -1.42 26.98 8.97
C LEU A 160 -1.37 26.45 10.41
N ARG A 161 -1.94 25.25 10.64
CA ARG A 161 -1.87 24.58 11.95
C ARG A 161 -0.44 24.25 12.35
N GLY A 162 0.36 23.71 11.43
CA GLY A 162 1.78 23.43 11.64
C GLY A 162 2.58 24.69 11.98
N ALA A 163 2.36 25.79 11.26
CA ALA A 163 3.02 27.07 11.49
C ALA A 163 2.66 27.66 12.87
N VAL A 164 1.39 27.62 13.26
CA VAL A 164 0.95 28.08 14.59
C VAL A 164 1.51 27.20 15.71
N ALA A 165 1.55 25.87 15.52
CA ALA A 165 2.15 24.95 16.48
C ALA A 165 3.66 25.22 16.67
N LEU A 166 4.38 25.43 15.56
CA LEU A 166 5.79 25.79 15.57
C LEU A 166 6.02 27.14 16.25
N ALA A 167 5.17 28.15 15.97
CA ALA A 167 5.25 29.47 16.60
C ALA A 167 4.98 29.39 18.12
N LEU A 168 4.00 28.60 18.55
CA LEU A 168 3.73 28.36 19.98
C LEU A 168 4.94 27.69 20.66
N ALA A 169 5.54 26.67 20.04
CA ALA A 169 6.74 26.02 20.56
C ALA A 169 7.93 26.99 20.62
N LEU A 170 8.11 27.82 19.59
CA LEU A 170 9.12 28.88 19.52
C LEU A 170 8.97 29.86 20.68
N VAL A 171 7.79 30.46 20.85
CA VAL A 171 7.55 31.44 21.91
C VAL A 171 7.68 30.79 23.29
N PHE A 172 7.17 29.57 23.48
CA PHE A 172 7.33 28.84 24.74
C PHE A 172 8.81 28.64 25.11
N LEU A 173 9.63 28.18 24.17
CA LEU A 173 11.06 27.99 24.41
C LEU A 173 11.79 29.33 24.61
N LEU A 174 11.37 30.39 23.92
CA LEU A 174 11.91 31.74 24.15
C LEU A 174 11.56 32.26 25.55
N VAL A 175 10.35 32.02 26.04
CA VAL A 175 9.97 32.32 27.43
C VAL A 175 10.89 31.58 28.39
N ALA A 176 11.06 30.26 28.22
CA ALA A 176 11.92 29.46 29.07
C ALA A 176 13.39 29.95 29.05
N LEU A 177 13.92 30.24 27.86
CA LEU A 177 15.27 30.74 27.67
C LEU A 177 15.47 32.13 28.31
N CYS A 178 14.48 33.02 28.17
CA CYS A 178 14.53 34.35 28.78
C CYS A 178 14.40 34.28 30.30
N VAL A 179 13.53 33.42 30.85
CA VAL A 179 13.42 33.19 32.29
C VAL A 179 14.76 32.69 32.85
N ALA A 180 15.37 31.69 32.21
CA ALA A 180 16.68 31.17 32.61
C ALA A 180 17.77 32.26 32.52
N GLY A 181 17.76 33.05 31.45
CA GLY A 181 18.67 34.18 31.27
C GLY A 181 18.52 35.23 32.37
N TYR A 182 17.29 35.65 32.68
CA TYR A 182 17.02 36.62 33.75
C TYR A 182 17.38 36.08 35.13
N ALA A 183 17.15 34.80 35.40
CA ALA A 183 17.61 34.14 36.63
C ALA A 183 19.14 34.17 36.73
N ALA A 184 19.85 33.86 35.64
CA ALA A 184 21.31 33.91 35.59
C ALA A 184 21.88 35.33 35.77
N THR A 185 21.17 36.36 35.32
CA THR A 185 21.59 37.77 35.52
C THR A 185 21.30 38.31 36.92
N GLY A 186 20.53 37.59 37.75
CA GLY A 186 20.02 38.11 39.02
C GLY A 186 18.87 39.12 38.88
N ALA A 187 18.34 39.30 37.66
CA ALA A 187 17.13 40.09 37.42
C ALA A 187 15.84 39.36 37.86
N LEU A 188 15.96 38.05 38.15
CA LEU A 188 14.94 37.22 38.75
C LEU A 188 15.57 36.46 39.93
N THR A 189 15.20 36.83 41.16
CA THR A 189 15.73 36.22 42.40
C THR A 189 14.61 35.71 43.28
N LEU A 190 14.88 34.62 43.99
CA LEU A 190 14.00 34.06 45.01
C LEU A 190 14.53 34.47 46.39
N GLU A 191 14.00 35.56 46.95
CA GLU A 191 14.40 36.08 48.26
C GLU A 191 13.32 35.73 49.30
N ARG A 192 13.67 34.94 50.32
CA ARG A 192 12.77 34.59 51.45
C ARG A 192 11.39 34.07 51.01
N GLY A 193 11.36 33.23 49.97
CA GLY A 193 10.13 32.64 49.42
C GLY A 193 9.28 33.60 48.56
N ARG A 194 9.73 34.84 48.30
CA ARG A 194 9.08 35.78 47.38
C ARG A 194 9.92 35.95 46.12
N LEU A 195 9.27 35.85 44.97
CA LEU A 195 9.89 35.98 43.67
C LEU A 195 9.99 37.48 43.33
N ARG A 196 11.21 38.03 43.28
CA ARG A 196 11.49 39.41 42.88
C ARG A 196 11.99 39.42 41.45
N VAL A 197 11.27 40.13 40.58
CA VAL A 197 11.61 40.29 39.17
C VAL A 197 11.78 41.78 38.89
N SER A 198 12.84 42.15 38.15
CA SER A 198 13.02 43.54 37.70
C SER A 198 11.84 44.00 36.82
N ARG A 199 11.57 45.31 36.77
CA ARG A 199 10.47 45.86 35.96
C ARG A 199 10.65 45.56 34.47
N ASP A 200 11.86 45.70 33.96
CA ASP A 200 12.17 45.44 32.54
C ASP A 200 12.03 43.95 32.19
N ALA A 201 12.49 43.04 33.06
CA ALA A 201 12.29 41.61 32.88
C ALA A 201 10.80 41.22 32.96
N THR A 202 10.05 41.83 33.89
CA THR A 202 8.60 41.61 34.02
C THR A 202 7.88 42.04 32.74
N ARG A 203 8.18 43.23 32.22
CA ARG A 203 7.62 43.73 30.94
C ARG A 203 7.90 42.79 29.79
N HIS A 204 9.16 42.40 29.60
CA HIS A 204 9.57 41.54 28.51
C HIS A 204 8.91 40.15 28.57
N LEU A 205 8.91 39.51 29.75
CA LEU A 205 8.26 38.21 29.94
C LEU A 205 6.75 38.28 29.73
N LEU A 206 6.09 39.34 30.21
CA LEU A 206 4.65 39.53 29.98
C LEU A 206 4.32 39.76 28.50
N LEU A 207 5.14 40.48 27.74
CA LEU A 207 4.95 40.62 26.28
C LEU A 207 5.11 39.30 25.54
N LEU A 208 6.05 38.44 25.95
CA LEU A 208 6.18 37.08 25.41
C LEU A 208 4.96 36.21 25.75
N VAL A 209 4.46 36.28 26.99
CA VAL A 209 3.24 35.57 27.40
C VAL A 209 2.02 36.10 26.63
N ALA A 210 1.90 37.42 26.44
CA ALA A 210 0.84 38.01 25.61
C ALA A 210 0.90 37.49 24.16
N THR A 211 2.10 37.39 23.59
CA THR A 211 2.31 36.83 22.24
C THR A 211 1.89 35.36 22.19
N PHE A 212 2.26 34.57 23.21
CA PHE A 212 1.85 33.16 23.32
C PHE A 212 0.32 33.00 23.39
N VAL A 213 -0.35 33.81 24.22
CA VAL A 213 -1.80 33.80 24.36
C VAL A 213 -2.48 34.28 23.06
N GLY A 214 -1.91 35.27 22.37
CA GLY A 214 -2.38 35.71 21.04
C GLY A 214 -2.29 34.60 19.99
N LEU A 215 -1.19 33.85 19.96
CA LEU A 215 -1.05 32.67 19.10
C LEU A 215 -2.06 31.57 19.46
N LEU A 216 -2.40 31.42 20.74
CA LEU A 216 -3.45 30.50 21.18
C LEU A 216 -4.83 30.93 20.64
N ALA A 217 -5.10 32.23 20.56
CA ALA A 217 -6.31 32.73 19.92
C ALA A 217 -6.37 32.32 18.43
N VAL A 218 -5.26 32.49 17.70
CA VAL A 218 -5.16 32.04 16.29
C VAL A 218 -5.37 30.52 16.20
N ARG A 219 -4.81 29.74 17.14
CA ARG A 219 -5.04 28.29 17.20
C ARG A 219 -6.52 27.95 17.37
N PHE A 220 -7.23 28.62 18.29
CA PHE A 220 -8.68 28.39 18.46
C PHE A 220 -9.48 28.78 17.23
N ALA A 221 -9.11 29.86 16.54
CA ALA A 221 -9.73 30.26 15.29
C ALA A 221 -9.56 29.18 14.21
N LEU A 222 -8.37 28.61 14.06
CA LEU A 222 -8.10 27.52 13.10
C LEU A 222 -8.75 26.19 13.51
N GLN A 223 -8.88 25.93 14.80
CA GLN A 223 -9.47 24.69 15.32
C GLN A 223 -10.94 24.55 14.92
N ARG A 224 -11.65 25.65 14.65
CA ARG A 224 -13.01 25.66 14.11
C ARG A 224 -13.11 24.89 12.79
N TYR A 225 -12.17 25.12 11.88
CA TYR A 225 -12.12 24.44 10.59
C TYR A 225 -11.73 22.97 10.77
N HIS A 226 -10.75 22.70 11.63
CA HIS A 226 -10.33 21.32 11.90
C HIS A 226 -11.41 20.46 12.55
N LEU A 227 -12.37 21.07 13.24
CA LEU A 227 -13.48 20.34 13.84
C LEU A 227 -14.32 19.60 12.78
N LEU A 228 -14.43 20.17 11.56
CA LEU A 228 -15.10 19.49 10.44
C LEU A 228 -14.30 18.29 9.93
N VAL A 229 -12.98 18.26 10.16
CA VAL A 229 -12.13 17.11 9.82
C VAL A 229 -12.24 16.05 10.90
N GLU A 230 -12.06 16.40 12.18
CA GLU A 230 -12.02 15.40 13.27
C GLU A 230 -13.40 14.81 13.59
N GLY A 231 -14.43 15.65 13.72
CA GLY A 231 -15.72 15.27 14.30
C GLY A 231 -15.64 14.94 15.79
N SER A 232 -16.79 14.99 16.49
CA SER A 232 -16.86 14.52 17.88
C SER A 232 -18.23 13.97 18.31
N SER A 233 -19.14 13.75 17.36
CA SER A 233 -20.46 13.17 17.63
C SER A 233 -20.34 11.74 18.15
N ASP A 234 -21.27 11.35 19.01
CA ASP A 234 -21.44 9.96 19.46
C ASP A 234 -21.88 9.05 18.28
N VAL A 235 -22.43 9.64 17.20
CA VAL A 235 -22.73 8.95 15.94
C VAL A 235 -21.44 8.76 15.14
N GLU A 236 -20.75 7.65 15.36
CA GLU A 236 -19.59 7.22 14.58
C GLU A 236 -18.42 8.23 14.52
N GLY A 237 -18.33 9.13 15.51
CA GLY A 237 -17.26 10.14 15.57
C GLY A 237 -17.34 11.20 14.47
N ILE A 238 -18.48 11.34 13.77
CA ILE A 238 -18.64 12.34 12.72
C ILE A 238 -18.78 13.75 13.31
N PHE A 239 -18.68 14.77 12.46
CA PHE A 239 -19.08 16.13 12.84
C PHE A 239 -20.59 16.17 13.05
N GLY A 240 -21.07 16.56 14.23
CA GLY A 240 -22.50 16.51 14.57
C GLY A 240 -23.10 17.82 15.06
N TYR A 241 -24.34 17.74 15.55
CA TYR A 241 -25.11 18.90 16.01
C TYR A 241 -24.40 19.69 17.13
N THR A 242 -23.88 18.98 18.14
CA THR A 242 -23.16 19.62 19.26
C THR A 242 -21.89 20.32 18.78
N ASP A 243 -21.23 19.81 17.74
CA ASP A 243 -20.06 20.45 17.16
C ASP A 243 -20.43 21.78 16.51
N ALA A 244 -21.48 21.77 15.68
CA ALA A 244 -21.92 22.94 14.95
C ALA A 244 -22.53 24.03 15.84
N VAL A 245 -23.41 23.66 16.76
CA VAL A 245 -24.20 24.63 17.55
C VAL A 245 -23.54 25.00 18.87
N ALA A 246 -22.71 24.13 19.45
CA ALA A 246 -22.05 24.41 20.73
C ALA A 246 -20.55 24.66 20.58
N ARG A 247 -19.80 23.72 19.98
CA ARG A 247 -18.33 23.81 19.95
C ARG A 247 -17.81 24.90 19.01
N LEU A 248 -18.41 25.11 17.84
CA LEU A 248 -18.00 26.19 16.95
C LEU A 248 -18.18 27.60 17.58
N PRO A 249 -19.32 27.93 18.20
CA PRO A 249 -19.45 29.17 18.99
C PRO A 249 -18.49 29.22 20.18
N ALA A 250 -18.29 28.12 20.90
CA ALA A 250 -17.34 28.07 22.00
C ALA A 250 -15.91 28.39 21.57
N LEU A 251 -15.42 27.81 20.48
CA LEU A 251 -14.10 28.12 19.91
C LEU A 251 -14.00 29.58 19.46
N SER A 252 -15.09 30.13 18.91
CA SER A 252 -15.16 31.56 18.54
C SER A 252 -15.10 32.46 19.77
N GLY A 253 -15.82 32.11 20.84
CA GLY A 253 -15.76 32.79 22.13
C GLY A 253 -14.37 32.71 22.77
N LEU A 254 -13.73 31.54 22.74
CA LEU A 254 -12.37 31.35 23.23
C LEU A 254 -11.33 32.13 22.44
N THR A 255 -11.52 32.27 21.13
CA THR A 255 -10.71 33.16 20.29
C THR A 255 -10.80 34.59 20.82
N GLY A 256 -12.02 35.09 21.06
CA GLY A 256 -12.25 36.43 21.61
C GLY A 256 -11.65 36.62 23.02
N VAL A 257 -11.89 35.68 23.93
CA VAL A 257 -11.35 35.72 25.30
C VAL A 257 -9.82 35.68 25.29
N ALA A 258 -9.21 34.84 24.45
CA ALA A 258 -7.76 34.77 24.32
C ALA A 258 -7.17 36.07 23.73
N LEU A 259 -7.81 36.69 22.74
CA LEU A 259 -7.38 37.99 22.22
C LEU A 259 -7.45 39.08 23.30
N LEU A 260 -8.57 39.15 24.04
CA LEU A 260 -8.72 40.11 25.14
C LEU A 260 -7.70 39.86 26.25
N ALA A 261 -7.43 38.59 26.59
CA ALA A 261 -6.40 38.23 27.56
C ALA A 261 -5.00 38.64 27.08
N ALA A 262 -4.66 38.40 25.80
CA ALA A 262 -3.39 38.83 25.21
C ALA A 262 -3.22 40.35 25.29
N LEU A 263 -4.27 41.11 24.94
CA LEU A 263 -4.27 42.57 25.04
C LEU A 263 -4.15 43.06 26.49
N ALA A 264 -4.88 42.44 27.42
CA ALA A 264 -4.81 42.78 28.85
C ALA A 264 -3.43 42.48 29.44
N ILE A 265 -2.80 41.37 29.07
CA ILE A 265 -1.44 41.02 29.50
C ILE A 265 -0.43 42.01 28.90
N GLY A 266 -0.58 42.37 27.61
CA GLY A 266 0.24 43.38 26.96
C GLY A 266 0.13 44.75 27.63
N TRP A 267 -1.09 45.19 27.96
CA TRP A 267 -1.32 46.42 28.72
C TRP A 267 -0.74 46.35 30.15
N ALA A 268 -0.91 45.21 30.82
CA ALA A 268 -0.36 44.96 32.16
C ALA A 268 1.16 45.02 32.18
N ALA A 269 1.83 44.62 31.09
CA ALA A 269 3.26 44.76 30.91
C ALA A 269 3.68 46.23 31.06
N PHE A 270 3.05 47.16 30.34
CA PHE A 270 3.41 48.59 30.38
C PHE A 270 3.01 49.30 31.69
N ARG A 271 2.07 48.75 32.46
CA ARG A 271 1.59 49.32 33.73
C ARG A 271 2.18 48.66 34.98
N ASP A 272 3.07 47.69 34.82
CA ASP A 272 3.69 46.89 35.90
C ASP A 272 2.64 46.21 36.83
N ARG A 273 1.50 45.77 36.29
CA ARG A 273 0.38 45.16 37.04
C ARG A 273 0.26 43.65 36.80
N VAL A 274 1.16 42.86 37.37
CA VAL A 274 1.21 41.39 37.19
C VAL A 274 -0.12 40.70 37.57
N ALA A 275 -0.85 41.21 38.56
CA ALA A 275 -2.15 40.68 38.96
C ALA A 275 -3.18 40.66 37.81
N VAL A 276 -3.14 41.65 36.90
CA VAL A 276 -4.02 41.71 35.73
C VAL A 276 -3.66 40.60 34.74
N ALA A 277 -2.36 40.32 34.55
CA ALA A 277 -1.92 39.24 33.70
C ALA A 277 -2.30 37.85 34.25
N VAL A 278 -2.14 37.64 35.56
CA VAL A 278 -2.58 36.40 36.23
C VAL A 278 -4.10 36.24 36.11
N GLY A 279 -4.86 37.32 36.32
CA GLY A 279 -6.32 37.33 36.13
C GLY A 279 -6.73 37.01 34.70
N ALA A 280 -6.02 37.54 33.69
CA ALA A 280 -6.28 37.28 32.28
C ALA A 280 -5.99 35.82 31.86
N VAL A 281 -4.92 35.22 32.39
CA VAL A 281 -4.65 33.78 32.19
C VAL A 281 -5.71 32.94 32.91
N GLY A 282 -6.08 33.31 34.13
CA GLY A 282 -7.14 32.65 34.90
C GLY A 282 -8.50 32.72 34.22
N SER A 283 -8.86 33.87 33.62
CA SER A 283 -10.12 34.03 32.88
C SER A 283 -10.13 33.21 31.60
N LEU A 284 -8.99 33.08 30.91
CA LEU A 284 -8.86 32.20 29.76
C LEU A 284 -8.99 30.72 30.15
N ALA A 285 -8.37 30.29 31.25
CA ALA A 285 -8.50 28.93 31.75
C ALA A 285 -9.94 28.61 32.19
N ALA A 286 -10.59 29.53 32.90
CA ALA A 286 -12.00 29.42 33.27
C ALA A 286 -12.91 29.42 32.04
N GLY A 287 -12.64 30.30 31.07
CA GLY A 287 -13.34 30.35 29.79
C GLY A 287 -13.21 29.05 29.02
N TRP A 288 -12.03 28.44 28.98
CA TRP A 288 -11.82 27.13 28.37
C TRP A 288 -12.63 26.03 29.07
N LEU A 289 -12.61 25.97 30.40
CA LEU A 289 -13.38 24.99 31.16
C LEU A 289 -14.89 25.14 30.91
N ILE A 290 -15.40 26.36 30.88
CA ILE A 290 -16.83 26.63 30.70
C ILE A 290 -17.25 26.42 29.24
N LEU A 291 -16.56 27.07 28.29
CA LEU A 291 -16.95 27.09 26.88
C LEU A 291 -16.58 25.80 26.14
N ALA A 292 -15.39 25.24 26.36
CA ALA A 292 -14.98 24.03 25.63
C ALA A 292 -15.52 22.73 26.23
N GLN A 293 -15.71 22.68 27.55
CA GLN A 293 -16.12 21.45 28.25
C GLN A 293 -17.58 21.50 28.71
N ALA A 294 -17.94 22.47 29.56
CA ALA A 294 -19.26 22.47 30.19
C ALA A 294 -20.41 22.77 29.20
N TYR A 295 -20.26 23.79 28.34
CA TYR A 295 -21.32 24.22 27.42
C TYR A 295 -21.71 23.14 26.40
N PRO A 296 -20.77 22.49 25.67
CA PRO A 296 -21.11 21.38 24.77
C PRO A 296 -21.76 20.20 25.49
N ALA A 297 -21.29 19.86 26.70
CA ALA A 297 -21.88 18.77 27.48
C ALA A 297 -23.36 19.03 27.83
N LEU A 298 -23.70 20.26 28.19
CA LEU A 298 -25.09 20.66 28.45
C LEU A 298 -25.96 20.56 27.18
N ILE A 299 -25.45 21.00 26.04
CA ILE A 299 -26.20 20.91 24.76
C ILE A 299 -26.40 19.44 24.35
N GLN A 300 -25.37 18.60 24.48
CA GLN A 300 -25.45 17.17 24.19
C GLN A 300 -26.54 16.50 25.05
N GLN A 301 -26.51 16.73 26.37
CA GLN A 301 -27.44 16.10 27.31
C GLN A 301 -28.89 16.58 27.16
N PHE A 302 -29.11 17.88 26.98
CA PHE A 302 -30.46 18.45 27.06
C PHE A 302 -31.13 18.72 25.70
N ARG A 303 -30.39 18.77 24.59
CA ARG A 303 -30.96 19.02 23.26
C ARG A 303 -30.75 17.88 22.27
N VAL A 304 -29.55 17.27 22.24
CA VAL A 304 -29.24 16.24 21.25
C VAL A 304 -29.80 14.89 21.67
N GLN A 305 -29.39 14.35 22.83
CA GLN A 305 -29.83 13.02 23.27
C GLN A 305 -31.36 12.79 23.25
N PRO A 306 -32.22 13.76 23.62
CA PRO A 306 -33.67 13.57 23.53
C PRO A 306 -34.23 13.47 22.10
N ASN A 307 -33.58 14.09 21.11
CA ASN A 307 -34.05 14.20 19.73
C ASN A 307 -32.91 13.95 18.72
N GLU A 308 -32.08 12.93 18.98
CA GLU A 308 -30.77 12.77 18.33
C GLU A 308 -30.88 12.65 16.81
N LEU A 309 -31.77 11.79 16.31
CA LEU A 309 -31.97 11.59 14.87
C LEU A 309 -32.29 12.91 14.15
N ALA A 310 -33.26 13.68 14.64
CA ALA A 310 -33.67 14.93 14.02
C ALA A 310 -32.57 16.00 14.09
N ALA A 311 -31.83 16.05 15.20
CA ALA A 311 -30.71 16.97 15.37
C ALA A 311 -29.52 16.62 14.48
N GLU A 312 -29.18 15.33 14.35
CA GLU A 312 -27.99 14.85 13.65
C GLU A 312 -28.19 14.67 12.13
N THR A 313 -29.44 14.56 11.66
CA THR A 313 -29.79 14.33 10.24
C THR A 313 -28.97 15.18 9.23
N PRO A 314 -28.93 16.53 9.30
CA PRO A 314 -28.23 17.32 8.29
C PRO A 314 -26.72 17.08 8.28
N TYR A 315 -26.14 16.70 9.42
CA TYR A 315 -24.72 16.43 9.54
C TYR A 315 -24.37 15.03 9.03
N ILE A 316 -25.24 14.05 9.31
CA ILE A 316 -25.16 12.70 8.73
C ILE A 316 -25.26 12.77 7.21
N GLU A 317 -26.20 13.53 6.64
CA GLU A 317 -26.34 13.67 5.18
C GLU A 317 -25.11 14.32 4.53
N ALA A 318 -24.57 15.38 5.13
CA ALA A 318 -23.34 16.01 4.67
C ALA A 318 -22.16 15.02 4.71
N ASN A 319 -22.06 14.23 5.78
CA ASN A 319 -21.02 13.23 5.95
C ASN A 319 -21.18 12.05 4.97
N LEU A 320 -22.39 11.55 4.74
CA LEU A 320 -22.68 10.51 3.74
C LEU A 320 -22.24 10.96 2.34
N ARG A 321 -22.59 12.20 1.95
CA ARG A 321 -22.22 12.77 0.64
C ARG A 321 -20.72 12.91 0.49
N LEU A 322 -20.06 13.59 1.43
CA LEU A 322 -18.63 13.90 1.34
C LEU A 322 -17.74 12.69 1.58
N THR A 323 -18.18 11.70 2.35
CA THR A 323 -17.48 10.41 2.46
C THR A 323 -17.55 9.67 1.12
N ARG A 324 -18.74 9.50 0.53
CA ARG A 324 -18.87 8.83 -0.78
C ARG A 324 -18.04 9.51 -1.85
N GLU A 325 -18.05 10.84 -1.88
CA GLU A 325 -17.17 11.59 -2.76
C GLU A 325 -15.70 11.29 -2.46
N ALA A 326 -15.23 11.46 -1.23
CA ALA A 326 -13.81 11.31 -0.90
C ALA A 326 -13.23 9.92 -1.18
N TRP A 327 -14.07 8.88 -1.23
CA TRP A 327 -13.69 7.49 -1.52
C TRP A 327 -14.04 7.01 -2.94
N GLY A 328 -14.57 7.90 -3.80
CA GLY A 328 -14.85 7.57 -5.21
C GLY A 328 -16.10 6.70 -5.40
N LEU A 329 -17.04 6.78 -4.47
CA LEU A 329 -18.29 6.01 -4.43
C LEU A 329 -19.50 6.82 -4.94
N GLY A 330 -19.31 8.08 -5.32
CA GLY A 330 -20.41 8.94 -5.81
C GLY A 330 -21.02 8.46 -7.13
N GLY A 331 -20.22 7.84 -8.00
CA GLY A 331 -20.63 7.34 -9.32
C GLY A 331 -20.87 5.82 -9.40
N ILE A 332 -21.05 5.15 -8.26
CA ILE A 332 -21.27 3.70 -8.22
C ILE A 332 -22.62 3.33 -8.85
N GLN A 333 -22.63 2.39 -9.79
CA GLN A 333 -23.84 1.87 -10.40
C GLN A 333 -24.44 0.81 -9.49
N ARG A 334 -25.67 1.03 -9.01
CA ARG A 334 -26.37 0.06 -8.15
C ARG A 334 -27.34 -0.76 -8.97
N GLU A 335 -27.30 -2.07 -8.80
CA GLU A 335 -28.24 -3.01 -9.40
C GLU A 335 -28.80 -3.92 -8.32
N ARG A 336 -30.12 -4.05 -8.24
CA ARG A 336 -30.75 -5.08 -7.41
C ARG A 336 -30.83 -6.37 -8.22
N TYR A 337 -30.16 -7.40 -7.74
CA TYR A 337 -30.16 -8.71 -8.38
C TYR A 337 -30.89 -9.71 -7.50
N THR A 338 -31.95 -10.32 -8.02
CA THR A 338 -32.70 -11.38 -7.34
C THR A 338 -32.46 -12.68 -8.08
N PRO A 339 -31.50 -13.51 -7.63
CA PRO A 339 -31.27 -14.81 -8.22
C PRO A 339 -32.54 -15.66 -8.20
N GLY A 340 -32.93 -16.21 -9.36
CA GLY A 340 -33.97 -17.21 -9.50
C GLY A 340 -33.50 -18.61 -9.08
N PRO A 341 -34.43 -19.55 -8.87
CA PRO A 341 -34.08 -20.92 -8.55
C PRO A 341 -33.27 -21.55 -9.69
N PRO A 342 -32.19 -22.27 -9.40
CA PRO A 342 -31.36 -22.87 -10.43
C PRO A 342 -32.13 -23.96 -11.20
N SER A 343 -31.97 -24.00 -12.52
CA SER A 343 -32.51 -25.05 -13.39
C SER A 343 -31.39 -25.77 -14.15
N SER A 344 -31.67 -26.95 -14.72
CA SER A 344 -30.69 -27.65 -15.56
C SER A 344 -30.28 -26.83 -16.80
N GLU A 345 -31.21 -26.06 -17.36
CA GLU A 345 -30.95 -25.16 -18.49
C GLU A 345 -30.07 -23.96 -18.08
N THR A 346 -30.22 -23.46 -16.85
CA THR A 346 -29.39 -22.41 -16.26
C THR A 346 -27.91 -22.79 -16.31
N TRP A 347 -27.59 -24.03 -15.95
CA TRP A 347 -26.21 -24.52 -15.88
C TRP A 347 -25.56 -24.76 -17.25
N ALA A 348 -26.34 -25.23 -18.22
CA ALA A 348 -25.85 -25.37 -19.59
C ALA A 348 -25.48 -24.01 -20.20
N GLN A 349 -26.24 -22.94 -19.89
CA GLN A 349 -25.95 -21.58 -20.33
C GLN A 349 -24.82 -20.90 -19.55
N ALA A 350 -24.49 -21.43 -18.36
CA ALA A 350 -23.45 -20.89 -17.51
C ALA A 350 -22.04 -21.22 -18.01
N LEU A 351 -21.84 -22.37 -18.64
CA LEU A 351 -20.51 -22.88 -18.98
C LEU A 351 -19.67 -21.90 -19.84
N PRO A 352 -20.16 -21.38 -20.97
CA PRO A 352 -19.38 -20.42 -21.76
C PRO A 352 -19.05 -19.12 -21.02
N GLN A 353 -19.80 -18.79 -19.96
CA GLN A 353 -19.56 -17.58 -19.16
C GLN A 353 -18.43 -17.78 -18.13
N LEU A 354 -18.04 -19.03 -17.86
CA LEU A 354 -17.02 -19.41 -16.88
C LEU A 354 -15.68 -19.79 -17.52
N ASP A 355 -15.58 -19.84 -18.85
CA ASP A 355 -14.37 -20.25 -19.56
C ASP A 355 -13.15 -19.38 -19.21
N GLY A 356 -13.38 -18.13 -18.80
CA GLY A 356 -12.33 -17.20 -18.36
C GLY A 356 -12.12 -17.11 -16.85
N LEU A 357 -12.84 -17.91 -16.05
CA LEU A 357 -12.71 -17.88 -14.60
C LEU A 357 -11.33 -18.42 -14.21
N PRO A 358 -10.53 -17.66 -13.42
CA PRO A 358 -9.20 -18.11 -13.04
C PRO A 358 -9.32 -19.25 -12.03
N VAL A 359 -8.88 -20.43 -12.44
CA VAL A 359 -8.90 -21.65 -11.63
C VAL A 359 -7.59 -21.87 -10.88
N TRP A 360 -6.59 -21.02 -11.12
CA TRP A 360 -5.27 -21.07 -10.51
C TRP A 360 -5.04 -19.87 -9.60
N SER A 361 -4.81 -20.12 -8.31
CA SER A 361 -4.49 -19.06 -7.34
C SER A 361 -3.07 -18.53 -7.54
N ARG A 362 -2.85 -17.26 -7.19
CA ARG A 362 -1.53 -16.61 -7.29
C ARG A 362 -0.45 -17.34 -6.47
N SER A 363 -0.81 -17.86 -5.30
CA SER A 363 0.08 -18.63 -4.43
C SER A 363 0.42 -20.01 -5.01
N ALA A 364 -0.57 -20.71 -5.56
CA ALA A 364 -0.35 -22.01 -6.22
C ALA A 364 0.57 -21.88 -7.44
N LEU A 365 0.35 -20.84 -8.26
CA LEU A 365 1.20 -20.52 -9.41
C LEU A 365 2.60 -20.09 -8.99
N GLY A 366 2.73 -19.25 -7.97
CA GLY A 366 4.03 -18.82 -7.44
C GLY A 366 4.89 -20.01 -7.00
N ASN A 367 4.31 -20.94 -6.25
CA ASN A 367 4.99 -22.18 -5.85
C ASN A 367 5.37 -23.04 -7.07
N THR A 368 4.45 -23.18 -8.03
CA THR A 368 4.72 -23.93 -9.26
C THR A 368 5.86 -23.33 -10.07
N PHE A 369 5.87 -22.01 -10.28
CA PHE A 369 6.94 -21.31 -10.98
C PHE A 369 8.27 -21.41 -10.24
N GLN A 370 8.27 -21.23 -8.91
CA GLN A 370 9.48 -21.36 -8.10
C GLN A 370 10.11 -22.75 -8.18
N ARG A 371 9.30 -23.81 -8.24
CA ARG A 371 9.80 -25.18 -8.27
C ARG A 371 10.19 -25.64 -9.67
N ARG A 372 9.39 -25.34 -10.69
CA ARG A 372 9.63 -25.82 -12.06
C ARG A 372 10.55 -24.90 -12.88
N GLU A 373 10.36 -23.59 -12.73
CA GLU A 373 10.94 -22.61 -13.67
C GLU A 373 12.09 -21.78 -13.10
N ALA A 374 12.35 -21.84 -11.79
CA ALA A 374 13.52 -21.15 -11.23
C ALA A 374 14.82 -21.79 -11.74
N ARG A 375 14.88 -23.13 -11.78
CA ARG A 375 16.03 -24.01 -12.17
C ARG A 375 17.32 -23.83 -11.35
N PHE A 376 17.63 -22.62 -10.93
CA PHE A 376 18.77 -22.28 -10.09
C PHE A 376 18.28 -21.64 -8.78
N GLY A 377 18.94 -21.93 -7.66
CA GLY A 377 18.49 -21.50 -6.32
C GLY A 377 18.48 -19.98 -6.11
N TYR A 378 19.25 -19.22 -6.90
CA TYR A 378 19.30 -17.75 -6.85
C TYR A 378 18.21 -17.05 -7.67
N TYR A 379 17.38 -17.80 -8.41
CA TYR A 379 16.20 -17.23 -9.06
C TYR A 379 14.97 -17.35 -8.17
N ASP A 380 14.17 -16.30 -8.17
CA ASP A 380 12.96 -16.20 -7.35
C ASP A 380 11.82 -15.51 -8.12
N PHE A 381 10.60 -15.99 -7.89
CA PHE A 381 9.37 -15.41 -8.40
C PHE A 381 8.63 -14.71 -7.28
N SER A 382 8.87 -13.41 -7.13
CA SER A 382 8.35 -12.65 -5.98
C SER A 382 6.90 -12.18 -6.13
N VAL A 383 6.40 -12.02 -7.36
CA VAL A 383 5.03 -11.56 -7.64
C VAL A 383 4.43 -12.34 -8.80
N VAL A 384 3.17 -12.75 -8.67
CA VAL A 384 2.35 -13.31 -9.75
C VAL A 384 1.22 -12.34 -10.08
N GLY A 385 1.24 -11.77 -11.28
CA GLY A 385 0.19 -10.89 -11.78
C GLY A 385 -0.79 -11.68 -12.65
N ILE A 386 -2.09 -11.63 -12.32
CA ILE A 386 -3.17 -12.11 -13.21
C ILE A 386 -3.47 -10.99 -14.20
N ASP A 387 -3.62 -11.36 -15.46
CA ASP A 387 -3.86 -10.46 -16.59
C ASP A 387 -4.56 -11.21 -17.74
N ARG A 388 -4.71 -10.57 -18.90
CA ARG A 388 -5.32 -11.12 -20.11
C ARG A 388 -4.53 -10.74 -21.35
N TYR A 389 -4.46 -11.65 -22.32
CA TYR A 389 -3.80 -11.39 -23.61
C TYR A 389 -4.72 -11.80 -24.76
N PRO A 390 -4.75 -11.05 -25.88
CA PRO A 390 -5.50 -11.44 -27.05
C PRO A 390 -4.87 -12.68 -27.69
N GLY A 391 -5.66 -13.74 -27.82
CA GLY A 391 -5.31 -15.00 -28.48
C GLY A 391 -6.08 -15.20 -29.79
N PRO A 392 -5.80 -16.28 -30.54
CA PRO A 392 -6.45 -16.56 -31.83
C PRO A 392 -7.96 -16.77 -31.71
N ASP A 393 -8.42 -17.40 -30.63
CA ASP A 393 -9.82 -17.74 -30.39
C ASP A 393 -10.54 -16.75 -29.43
N GLY A 394 -9.88 -15.64 -29.10
CA GLY A 394 -10.38 -14.63 -28.16
C GLY A 394 -9.39 -14.32 -27.02
N ILE A 395 -9.89 -13.64 -25.98
CA ILE A 395 -9.09 -13.24 -24.82
C ILE A 395 -8.70 -14.47 -24.00
N VAL A 396 -7.41 -14.59 -23.67
CA VAL A 396 -6.86 -15.66 -22.84
C VAL A 396 -6.45 -15.08 -21.49
N PRO A 397 -7.11 -15.47 -20.38
CA PRO A 397 -6.65 -15.13 -19.04
C PRO A 397 -5.33 -15.81 -18.75
N THR A 398 -4.37 -15.04 -18.25
CA THR A 398 -3.01 -15.48 -17.98
C THR A 398 -2.51 -15.01 -16.62
N ALA A 399 -1.45 -15.65 -16.15
CA ALA A 399 -0.65 -15.17 -15.04
C ALA A 399 0.80 -15.05 -15.49
N LEU A 400 1.42 -13.94 -15.14
CA LEU A 400 2.79 -13.61 -15.47
C LEU A 400 3.60 -13.39 -14.19
N SER A 401 4.80 -13.96 -14.15
CA SER A 401 5.76 -13.73 -13.07
C SER A 401 7.16 -13.57 -13.62
N VAL A 402 7.93 -12.64 -13.03
CA VAL A 402 9.28 -12.31 -13.48
C VAL A 402 10.30 -13.09 -12.65
N ARG A 403 11.30 -13.66 -13.33
CA ARG A 403 12.39 -14.40 -12.72
C ARG A 403 13.48 -13.41 -12.26
N GLU A 404 13.40 -13.01 -10.99
CA GLU A 404 14.33 -12.07 -10.36
C GLU A 404 15.47 -12.79 -9.65
N ILE A 405 16.54 -12.05 -9.30
CA ILE A 405 17.67 -12.59 -8.52
C ILE A 405 17.42 -12.37 -7.02
N ASP A 406 17.54 -13.45 -6.25
CA ASP A 406 17.72 -13.41 -4.80
C ASP A 406 19.21 -13.43 -4.45
N ALA A 407 19.76 -12.26 -4.11
CA ALA A 407 21.17 -12.11 -3.77
C ALA A 407 21.62 -12.97 -2.58
N THR A 408 20.70 -13.35 -1.68
CA THR A 408 21.01 -14.16 -0.50
C THR A 408 21.23 -15.64 -0.82
N ARG A 409 20.73 -16.09 -1.98
CA ARG A 409 20.81 -17.49 -2.45
C ARG A 409 21.89 -17.69 -3.51
N ILE A 410 22.72 -16.67 -3.77
CA ILE A 410 23.87 -16.77 -4.68
C ILE A 410 24.95 -17.68 -4.05
N PRO A 411 25.41 -18.73 -4.75
CA PRO A 411 26.57 -19.51 -4.32
C PRO A 411 27.82 -18.63 -4.23
N ASP A 412 28.56 -18.73 -3.12
CA ASP A 412 29.75 -17.92 -2.82
C ASP A 412 29.48 -16.41 -2.98
N PRO A 413 28.72 -15.78 -2.07
CA PRO A 413 28.29 -14.37 -2.18
C PRO A 413 29.44 -13.40 -1.88
N ASN A 414 30.48 -13.42 -2.71
CA ASN A 414 31.56 -12.45 -2.70
C ASN A 414 31.16 -11.18 -3.46
N TRP A 415 31.95 -10.11 -3.31
CA TRP A 415 31.63 -8.81 -3.88
C TRP A 415 31.48 -8.84 -5.41
N GLN A 416 32.33 -9.58 -6.12
CA GLN A 416 32.26 -9.71 -7.58
C GLN A 416 30.96 -10.40 -8.02
N ASN A 417 30.57 -11.50 -7.36
CA ASN A 417 29.33 -12.21 -7.64
C ASN A 417 28.09 -11.36 -7.34
N LEU A 418 28.12 -10.54 -6.29
CA LEU A 418 26.98 -9.69 -5.91
C LEU A 418 26.81 -8.46 -6.81
N HIS A 419 27.91 -7.89 -7.32
CA HIS A 419 27.87 -6.55 -7.93
C HIS A 419 28.39 -6.47 -9.36
N LEU A 420 29.17 -7.42 -9.86
CA LEU A 420 29.77 -7.36 -11.21
C LEU A 420 29.35 -8.50 -12.12
N ARG A 421 29.21 -9.72 -11.57
CA ARG A 421 29.06 -10.92 -12.39
C ARG A 421 27.72 -10.89 -13.11
N GLU A 422 27.78 -10.81 -14.45
CA GLU A 422 26.64 -10.60 -15.34
C GLU A 422 25.41 -11.46 -14.96
N ARG A 423 25.60 -12.76 -14.75
CA ARG A 423 24.53 -13.72 -14.44
C ARG A 423 23.80 -13.49 -13.11
N PHE A 424 24.39 -12.72 -12.20
CA PHE A 424 23.86 -12.46 -10.85
C PHE A 424 23.43 -11.00 -10.67
N VAL A 425 23.86 -10.11 -11.57
CA VAL A 425 23.43 -8.71 -11.56
C VAL A 425 22.17 -8.47 -12.38
N ARG A 426 21.64 -9.46 -13.11
CA ARG A 426 20.34 -9.39 -13.80
C ARG A 426 19.53 -10.67 -13.64
N GLY A 427 18.22 -10.53 -13.51
CA GLY A 427 17.26 -11.61 -13.65
C GLY A 427 17.13 -12.07 -15.11
N MET A 428 16.30 -13.10 -15.32
CA MET A 428 16.18 -13.79 -16.60
C MET A 428 14.72 -14.02 -17.00
N GLY A 429 14.11 -12.98 -17.55
CA GLY A 429 12.83 -12.99 -18.22
C GLY A 429 11.66 -13.33 -17.32
N ALA A 430 10.58 -13.85 -17.93
CA ALA A 430 9.34 -14.14 -17.23
C ALA A 430 8.81 -15.53 -17.58
N VAL A 431 7.88 -16.00 -16.76
CA VAL A 431 7.11 -17.22 -16.96
C VAL A 431 5.65 -16.83 -17.02
N MET A 432 4.95 -17.34 -18.04
CA MET A 432 3.53 -17.09 -18.25
C MET A 432 2.78 -18.41 -18.30
N ALA A 433 1.62 -18.45 -17.66
CA ALA A 433 0.70 -19.59 -17.71
C ALA A 433 -0.74 -19.15 -17.98
N VAL A 434 -1.53 -20.04 -18.58
CA VAL A 434 -2.99 -19.86 -18.66
C VAL A 434 -3.60 -20.12 -17.28
N VAL A 435 -4.47 -19.24 -16.83
CA VAL A 435 -5.09 -19.35 -15.48
C VAL A 435 -6.49 -19.96 -15.49
N ALA A 436 -7.12 -20.07 -16.65
CA ALA A 436 -8.46 -20.63 -16.82
C ALA A 436 -8.43 -21.94 -17.63
N GLY A 437 -9.52 -22.71 -17.54
CA GLY A 437 -9.71 -23.96 -18.27
C GLY A 437 -9.03 -25.19 -17.64
N SER A 438 -9.05 -26.30 -18.38
CA SER A 438 -8.59 -27.60 -17.88
C SER A 438 -7.06 -27.66 -17.71
N PRO A 439 -6.56 -28.20 -16.58
CA PRO A 439 -5.13 -28.37 -16.38
C PRO A 439 -4.56 -29.42 -17.35
N VAL A 440 -3.26 -29.31 -17.65
CA VAL A 440 -2.51 -30.33 -18.40
C VAL A 440 -1.70 -31.12 -17.37
N ASP A 441 -2.00 -32.41 -17.20
CA ASP A 441 -1.40 -33.27 -16.18
C ASP A 441 -1.43 -32.62 -14.78
N TYR A 442 -2.61 -32.10 -14.39
CA TYR A 442 -2.86 -31.41 -13.12
C TYR A 442 -1.99 -30.16 -12.88
N SER A 443 -1.29 -29.67 -13.91
CA SER A 443 -0.40 -28.52 -13.87
C SER A 443 -0.94 -27.37 -14.76
N PRO A 444 -0.54 -26.12 -14.50
CA PRO A 444 -0.94 -25.01 -15.36
C PRO A 444 -0.26 -25.10 -16.73
N ARG A 445 -0.99 -24.76 -17.79
CA ARG A 445 -0.46 -24.73 -19.15
C ARG A 445 0.44 -23.50 -19.34
N LEU A 446 1.73 -23.71 -19.55
CA LEU A 446 2.71 -22.63 -19.73
C LEU A 446 2.67 -22.08 -21.16
N LEU A 447 2.61 -20.76 -21.29
CA LEU A 447 2.73 -20.02 -22.55
C LEU A 447 4.15 -19.49 -22.79
N LEU A 448 4.87 -19.17 -21.72
CA LEU A 448 6.26 -18.70 -21.75
C LEU A 448 7.04 -19.41 -20.64
N SER A 449 8.11 -20.13 -20.98
CA SER A 449 8.89 -20.92 -20.01
C SER A 449 10.34 -21.13 -20.44
N GLY A 450 11.19 -21.60 -19.51
CA GLY A 450 12.59 -21.91 -19.78
C GLY A 450 13.59 -20.79 -19.48
N ILE A 451 14.88 -21.10 -19.72
CA ILE A 451 16.05 -20.22 -19.55
C ILE A 451 16.98 -20.44 -20.75
N PRO A 452 17.08 -19.47 -21.70
CA PRO A 452 16.24 -18.28 -21.83
C PRO A 452 14.77 -18.65 -22.09
N PRO A 453 13.81 -17.76 -21.77
CA PRO A 453 12.39 -18.04 -21.95
C PRO A 453 12.02 -18.16 -23.43
N ARG A 454 11.16 -19.14 -23.75
CA ARG A 454 10.64 -19.39 -25.09
C ARG A 454 9.12 -19.47 -25.05
N ALA A 455 8.49 -18.86 -26.04
CA ALA A 455 7.04 -18.93 -26.22
C ALA A 455 6.65 -20.33 -26.70
N ALA A 456 5.56 -20.87 -26.15
CA ALA A 456 4.98 -22.11 -26.64
C ALA A 456 4.39 -21.89 -28.05
N PRO A 457 4.30 -22.93 -28.90
CA PRO A 457 3.67 -22.81 -30.22
C PRO A 457 2.20 -22.33 -30.17
N THR A 458 1.52 -22.60 -29.07
CA THR A 458 0.14 -22.20 -28.80
C THR A 458 0.03 -20.84 -28.11
N ALA A 459 1.14 -20.15 -27.88
CA ALA A 459 1.14 -18.84 -27.23
C ALA A 459 0.64 -17.76 -28.22
N PRO A 460 -0.10 -16.75 -27.73
CA PRO A 460 -0.47 -15.61 -28.56
C PRO A 460 0.73 -14.86 -29.14
N ALA A 461 0.56 -14.20 -30.27
CA ALA A 461 1.64 -13.49 -30.97
C ALA A 461 2.35 -12.43 -30.11
N HIS A 462 1.61 -11.79 -29.21
CA HIS A 462 2.12 -10.77 -28.27
C HIS A 462 2.92 -11.38 -27.10
N VAL A 463 2.81 -12.68 -26.86
CA VAL A 463 3.56 -13.40 -25.82
C VAL A 463 4.92 -13.81 -26.37
N ARG A 464 5.78 -12.81 -26.58
CA ARG A 464 7.18 -12.99 -26.99
C ARG A 464 8.08 -12.18 -26.07
N LEU A 465 9.28 -12.68 -25.80
CA LEU A 465 10.28 -11.95 -25.02
C LEU A 465 11.62 -11.96 -25.76
N ASP A 466 11.86 -10.88 -26.50
CA ASP A 466 13.09 -10.70 -27.27
C ASP A 466 14.25 -10.25 -26.37
N ARG A 467 13.95 -9.43 -25.36
CA ARG A 467 14.92 -8.96 -24.36
C ARG A 467 14.54 -9.47 -22.98
N SER A 468 15.24 -10.52 -22.55
CA SER A 468 14.96 -11.23 -21.30
C SER A 468 15.74 -10.71 -20.08
N ALA A 469 16.55 -9.66 -20.20
CA ALA A 469 17.26 -9.10 -19.05
C ALA A 469 16.28 -8.40 -18.08
N VAL A 470 16.49 -8.60 -16.77
CA VAL A 470 15.72 -7.92 -15.72
C VAL A 470 16.69 -7.28 -14.74
N PHE A 471 16.95 -5.98 -14.89
CA PHE A 471 17.79 -5.21 -13.98
C PHE A 471 16.98 -4.59 -12.84
N PHE A 472 15.73 -4.21 -13.13
CA PHE A 472 14.77 -3.63 -12.22
C PHE A 472 13.60 -4.58 -12.01
N GLY A 473 13.26 -4.85 -10.76
CA GLY A 473 12.25 -5.84 -10.38
C GLY A 473 11.44 -5.42 -9.16
N ALA A 474 10.50 -6.27 -8.75
CA ALA A 474 9.65 -5.99 -7.59
C ALA A 474 10.46 -6.00 -6.28
N ARG A 475 11.51 -6.82 -6.20
CA ARG A 475 12.32 -7.00 -5.00
C ARG A 475 13.39 -5.92 -4.83
N THR A 476 13.71 -5.59 -3.58
CA THR A 476 14.90 -4.80 -3.24
C THR A 476 16.17 -5.60 -3.53
N GLN A 477 16.99 -5.08 -4.44
CA GLN A 477 18.24 -5.71 -4.86
C GLN A 477 19.43 -4.79 -4.55
N PRO A 478 20.62 -5.35 -4.25
CA PRO A 478 21.83 -4.57 -4.08
C PRO A 478 22.18 -3.84 -5.38
N TYR A 479 23.03 -2.81 -5.27
CA TYR A 479 23.52 -2.10 -6.45
C TYR A 479 24.26 -3.07 -7.39
N ALA A 480 24.27 -2.76 -8.67
CA ALA A 480 25.00 -3.50 -9.70
C ALA A 480 25.94 -2.57 -10.46
N ILE A 481 27.02 -3.15 -10.99
CA ILE A 481 27.96 -2.51 -11.89
C ILE A 481 27.82 -3.22 -13.23
N VAL A 482 27.42 -2.46 -14.23
CA VAL A 482 27.19 -2.96 -15.59
C VAL A 482 28.32 -2.44 -16.47
N THR A 483 29.18 -3.34 -16.94
CA THR A 483 30.28 -3.02 -17.86
C THR A 483 29.97 -3.64 -19.22
N PRO A 484 29.38 -2.89 -20.18
CA PRO A 484 29.11 -3.40 -21.53
C PRO A 484 30.42 -3.70 -22.28
N SER A 485 30.43 -4.79 -23.05
CA SER A 485 31.55 -5.22 -23.88
C SER A 485 31.06 -6.04 -25.08
N ASP A 486 31.97 -6.43 -25.98
CA ASP A 486 31.67 -7.24 -27.17
C ASP A 486 31.19 -8.67 -26.85
N SER A 487 31.18 -9.08 -25.57
CA SER A 487 30.73 -10.41 -25.13
C SER A 487 29.68 -10.38 -24.02
N VAL A 488 29.38 -9.22 -23.44
CA VAL A 488 28.56 -9.06 -22.24
C VAL A 488 27.58 -7.91 -22.43
N PHE A 489 26.30 -8.14 -22.06
CA PHE A 489 25.18 -7.20 -22.30
C PHE A 489 24.96 -6.88 -23.79
N LEU A 490 24.82 -7.93 -24.60
CA LEU A 490 24.59 -7.84 -26.04
C LEU A 490 23.12 -7.57 -26.38
N ALA A 491 22.90 -6.94 -27.53
CA ALA A 491 21.59 -6.83 -28.17
C ALA A 491 21.11 -8.20 -28.71
N PRO A 492 19.80 -8.36 -29.05
CA PRO A 492 19.26 -9.62 -29.56
C PRO A 492 19.97 -10.15 -30.84
N ASP A 493 20.56 -9.26 -31.63
CA ASP A 493 21.35 -9.59 -32.83
C ASP A 493 22.82 -9.92 -32.51
N SER A 494 23.17 -10.09 -31.23
CA SER A 494 24.52 -10.35 -30.71
C SER A 494 25.54 -9.22 -30.94
N THR A 495 25.08 -8.01 -31.27
CA THR A 495 25.93 -6.80 -31.27
C THR A 495 26.06 -6.23 -29.86
N VAL A 496 27.00 -5.29 -29.67
CA VAL A 496 27.14 -4.57 -28.39
C VAL A 496 25.81 -3.87 -28.08
N GLY A 497 25.27 -4.11 -26.90
CA GLY A 497 23.98 -3.55 -26.48
C GLY A 497 23.97 -2.02 -26.49
N VAL A 498 22.78 -1.45 -26.61
CA VAL A 498 22.56 -0.01 -26.56
C VAL A 498 22.14 0.41 -25.15
N GLU A 499 22.75 1.49 -24.66
CA GLU A 499 22.46 2.07 -23.36
C GLU A 499 21.01 2.55 -23.25
N GLY A 500 20.31 2.16 -22.19
CA GLY A 500 18.87 2.44 -21.98
C GLY A 500 17.94 1.53 -22.79
N VAL A 501 18.47 0.59 -23.56
CA VAL A 501 17.70 -0.33 -24.40
C VAL A 501 17.99 -1.77 -24.01
N ASP A 502 19.26 -2.15 -23.93
CA ASP A 502 19.70 -3.52 -23.61
C ASP A 502 20.32 -3.60 -22.20
N PHE A 503 20.75 -2.47 -21.64
CA PHE A 503 21.22 -2.34 -20.26
C PHE A 503 20.93 -0.94 -19.67
N PRO A 504 20.96 -0.76 -18.34
CA PRO A 504 20.60 0.50 -17.68
C PRO A 504 21.59 1.63 -17.97
N ARG A 505 21.10 2.88 -18.04
CA ARG A 505 21.94 4.10 -18.14
C ARG A 505 22.89 4.22 -16.93
N GLY A 506 22.33 4.23 -15.73
CA GLY A 506 23.08 4.28 -14.47
C GLY A 506 24.03 5.49 -14.34
N ILE A 507 24.82 5.52 -13.27
CA ILE A 507 25.84 6.54 -13.05
C ILE A 507 27.14 6.08 -13.68
N ARG A 508 27.67 6.82 -14.66
CA ARG A 508 28.96 6.51 -15.31
C ARG A 508 30.12 6.59 -14.31
N LEU A 509 31.02 5.61 -14.34
CA LEU A 509 32.22 5.54 -13.49
C LEU A 509 33.47 6.09 -14.21
N ASP A 510 33.29 7.20 -14.94
CA ASP A 510 34.30 7.88 -15.77
C ASP A 510 35.26 8.81 -14.99
N SER A 511 35.10 8.91 -13.67
CA SER A 511 35.84 9.84 -12.82
C SER A 511 36.15 9.22 -11.47
N TRP A 512 37.43 9.24 -11.10
CA TRP A 512 37.90 8.72 -9.81
C TRP A 512 37.21 9.37 -8.61
N LEU A 513 36.89 10.67 -8.69
CA LEU A 513 36.16 11.39 -7.63
C LEU A 513 34.75 10.86 -7.49
N ARG A 514 34.08 10.56 -8.62
CA ARG A 514 32.72 10.02 -8.62
C ARG A 514 32.71 8.61 -8.04
N THR A 515 33.67 7.78 -8.42
CA THR A 515 33.86 6.44 -7.86
C THR A 515 34.17 6.50 -6.36
N LEU A 516 35.00 7.44 -5.91
CA LEU A 516 35.27 7.68 -4.48
C LEU A 516 34.02 8.11 -3.70
N LEU A 517 33.20 8.99 -4.28
CA LEU A 517 31.93 9.41 -3.68
C LEU A 517 30.97 8.23 -3.50
N LEU A 518 30.84 7.38 -4.51
CA LEU A 518 30.03 6.16 -4.46
C LEU A 518 30.59 5.16 -3.44
N ALA A 519 31.89 4.88 -3.48
CA ALA A 519 32.59 4.03 -2.51
C ALA A 519 32.36 4.50 -1.06
N TRP A 520 32.44 5.81 -0.82
CA TRP A 520 32.15 6.38 0.50
C TRP A 520 30.68 6.24 0.90
N ARG A 521 29.75 6.54 -0.02
CA ARG A 521 28.29 6.52 0.23
C ARG A 521 27.77 5.11 0.56
N PHE A 522 28.23 4.12 -0.20
CA PHE A 522 27.86 2.71 -0.06
C PHE A 522 28.79 1.95 0.90
N ARG A 523 29.84 2.61 1.41
CA ARG A 523 30.86 2.05 2.32
C ARG A 523 31.55 0.82 1.73
N ASP A 524 31.90 0.92 0.45
CA ASP A 524 32.45 -0.19 -0.32
C ASP A 524 33.72 0.22 -1.05
N ALA A 525 34.87 -0.18 -0.50
CA ALA A 525 36.17 0.18 -1.04
C ALA A 525 36.51 -0.59 -2.33
N ASN A 526 35.87 -1.74 -2.59
CA ASN A 526 36.15 -2.56 -3.77
C ASN A 526 35.88 -1.80 -5.08
N LEU A 527 34.94 -0.85 -5.07
CA LEU A 527 34.66 0.06 -6.18
C LEU A 527 35.90 0.81 -6.70
N LEU A 528 36.90 1.04 -5.85
CA LEU A 528 38.13 1.78 -6.22
C LEU A 528 39.25 0.89 -6.75
N PHE A 529 39.21 -0.40 -6.45
CA PHE A 529 40.34 -1.31 -6.65
C PHE A 529 40.02 -2.49 -7.58
N ALA A 530 38.75 -2.73 -7.90
CA ALA A 530 38.35 -3.79 -8.81
C ALA A 530 38.74 -3.45 -10.25
N ALA A 531 39.59 -4.29 -10.86
CA ALA A 531 40.10 -4.08 -12.22
C ALA A 531 39.02 -4.17 -13.32
N GLU A 532 37.90 -4.83 -13.05
CA GLU A 532 36.74 -4.95 -13.96
C GLU A 532 35.86 -3.67 -13.99
N VAL A 533 36.12 -2.73 -13.09
CA VAL A 533 35.46 -1.42 -13.03
C VAL A 533 36.30 -0.42 -13.80
N GLY A 534 35.72 0.18 -14.84
CA GLY A 534 36.38 1.19 -15.67
C GLY A 534 35.44 2.29 -16.14
N ASP A 535 35.92 3.14 -17.05
CA ASP A 535 35.20 4.34 -17.49
C ASP A 535 33.90 4.04 -18.27
N SER A 536 33.79 2.84 -18.83
CA SER A 536 32.58 2.33 -19.47
C SER A 536 31.57 1.73 -18.49
N SER A 537 31.96 1.48 -17.23
CA SER A 537 31.08 0.89 -16.22
C SER A 537 29.98 1.85 -15.77
N ARG A 538 28.80 1.28 -15.49
CA ARG A 538 27.63 1.98 -14.98
C ARG A 538 27.27 1.47 -13.59
N PHE A 539 27.16 2.38 -12.63
CA PHE A 539 26.70 2.08 -11.29
C PHE A 539 25.18 2.23 -11.20
N VAL A 540 24.47 1.14 -10.89
CA VAL A 540 23.01 1.06 -10.89
C VAL A 540 22.52 0.71 -9.49
N PHE A 541 21.75 1.61 -8.87
CA PHE A 541 21.11 1.38 -7.56
C PHE A 541 19.64 1.85 -7.59
N ARG A 542 18.88 1.57 -6.52
CA ARG A 542 17.40 1.62 -6.51
C ARG A 542 16.84 0.73 -7.60
N ARG A 543 17.12 -0.56 -7.44
CA ARG A 543 16.78 -1.60 -8.40
C ARG A 543 15.39 -2.21 -8.15
N SER A 544 14.80 -1.94 -6.98
CA SER A 544 13.37 -2.12 -6.78
C SER A 544 12.61 -1.05 -7.53
N VAL A 545 11.59 -1.45 -8.28
CA VAL A 545 10.68 -0.52 -8.98
C VAL A 545 9.94 0.39 -7.99
N SER A 546 9.55 -0.13 -6.82
CA SER A 546 8.88 0.64 -5.77
C SER A 546 9.81 1.69 -5.16
N GLU A 547 11.03 1.30 -4.75
CA GLU A 547 12.01 2.24 -4.18
C GLU A 547 12.37 3.37 -5.16
N ARG A 548 12.45 3.03 -6.45
CA ARG A 548 12.72 3.99 -7.53
C ARG A 548 11.57 4.99 -7.69
N LEU A 549 10.33 4.51 -7.74
CA LEU A 549 9.15 5.36 -7.85
C LEU A 549 8.96 6.24 -6.62
N GLU A 550 9.14 5.71 -5.41
CA GLU A 550 9.10 6.50 -4.17
C GLU A 550 10.19 7.57 -4.13
N ALA A 551 11.35 7.33 -4.73
CA ALA A 551 12.39 8.35 -4.84
C ALA A 551 11.99 9.48 -5.80
N VAL A 552 11.45 9.14 -6.97
CA VAL A 552 11.01 10.09 -8.02
C VAL A 552 9.79 10.89 -7.58
N ALA A 553 8.76 10.23 -7.05
CA ALA A 553 7.47 10.83 -6.68
C ALA A 553 7.06 10.45 -5.24
N PRO A 554 7.79 10.92 -4.20
CA PRO A 554 7.55 10.54 -2.78
C PRO A 554 6.21 11.01 -2.20
N PHE A 555 5.53 11.90 -2.92
CA PHE A 555 4.23 12.46 -2.55
C PHE A 555 3.06 11.60 -3.02
N LEU A 556 3.29 10.67 -3.96
CA LEU A 556 2.36 9.60 -4.29
C LEU A 556 2.58 8.40 -3.36
N ARG A 557 1.58 7.53 -3.28
CA ARG A 557 1.66 6.25 -2.55
C ARG A 557 1.57 5.10 -3.53
N PHE A 558 2.36 4.05 -3.30
CA PHE A 558 2.43 2.85 -4.15
C PHE A 558 2.33 1.57 -3.28
N PRO A 559 1.19 1.36 -2.60
CA PRO A 559 0.97 0.23 -1.69
C PRO A 559 0.95 -1.13 -2.39
N SER A 560 0.48 -1.15 -3.64
CA SER A 560 0.19 -2.35 -4.40
C SER A 560 1.48 -2.99 -4.90
N ALA A 561 1.53 -4.31 -4.92
CA ALA A 561 2.62 -5.02 -5.58
C ALA A 561 2.64 -4.69 -7.09
N PRO A 562 3.82 -4.40 -7.67
CA PRO A 562 3.95 -4.16 -9.10
C PRO A 562 3.55 -5.41 -9.88
N TYR A 563 2.92 -5.23 -11.03
CA TYR A 563 2.60 -6.35 -11.92
C TYR A 563 3.35 -6.22 -13.24
N PRO A 564 3.89 -7.34 -13.77
CA PRO A 564 4.58 -7.32 -15.04
C PRO A 564 3.59 -7.38 -16.20
N VAL A 565 3.94 -6.72 -17.30
CA VAL A 565 3.27 -6.77 -18.60
C VAL A 565 4.34 -6.99 -19.67
N LEU A 566 4.02 -7.81 -20.69
CA LEU A 566 4.86 -7.97 -21.87
C LEU A 566 4.47 -6.91 -22.92
N LEU A 567 5.40 -6.00 -23.21
CA LEU A 567 5.23 -4.94 -24.21
C LEU A 567 6.37 -5.04 -25.22
N ASP A 568 6.05 -5.28 -26.49
CA ASP A 568 7.01 -5.35 -27.61
C ASP A 568 8.29 -6.16 -27.32
N GLY A 569 8.13 -7.35 -26.73
CA GLY A 569 9.27 -8.23 -26.43
C GLY A 569 10.07 -7.84 -25.19
N ARG A 570 9.56 -6.93 -24.35
CA ARG A 570 10.16 -6.46 -23.09
C ARG A 570 9.21 -6.66 -21.91
N ILE A 571 9.76 -6.56 -20.71
CA ILE A 571 8.98 -6.57 -19.46
C ILE A 571 8.86 -5.12 -18.97
N VAL A 572 7.62 -4.67 -18.81
CA VAL A 572 7.30 -3.39 -18.18
C VAL A 572 6.53 -3.68 -16.89
N TRP A 573 6.97 -3.09 -15.80
CA TRP A 573 6.26 -3.15 -14.53
C TRP A 573 5.23 -2.04 -14.46
N VAL A 574 4.00 -2.35 -14.07
CA VAL A 574 2.95 -1.37 -13.83
C VAL A 574 2.64 -1.32 -12.34
N LEU A 575 2.52 -0.10 -11.80
CA LEU A 575 2.26 0.19 -10.40
C LEU A 575 1.11 1.18 -10.24
N GLU A 576 0.42 1.04 -9.12
CA GLU A 576 -0.74 1.84 -8.76
C GLU A 576 -0.34 3.04 -7.89
N GLY A 577 -0.47 4.24 -8.44
CA GLY A 577 -0.13 5.50 -7.78
C GLY A 577 -1.36 6.18 -7.20
N TYR A 578 -1.31 6.51 -5.92
CA TYR A 578 -2.43 7.13 -5.19
C TYR A 578 -2.12 8.52 -4.67
N THR A 579 -3.10 9.42 -4.76
CA THR A 579 -3.17 10.62 -3.94
C THR A 579 -4.07 10.36 -2.73
N GLN A 580 -3.70 10.94 -1.59
CA GLN A 580 -4.45 10.77 -0.34
C GLN A 580 -4.42 12.05 0.49
N SER A 581 -5.44 12.23 1.34
CA SER A 581 -5.45 13.30 2.33
C SER A 581 -6.03 12.82 3.66
N ARG A 582 -5.51 13.40 4.76
CA ARG A 582 -6.04 13.21 6.12
C ARG A 582 -7.00 14.32 6.54
N ASP A 583 -7.01 15.41 5.77
CA ASP A 583 -7.64 16.67 6.14
C ASP A 583 -8.88 16.98 5.28
N PHE A 584 -9.39 15.99 4.52
CA PHE A 584 -10.65 16.13 3.80
C PHE A 584 -11.80 16.25 4.81
N PRO A 585 -12.58 17.35 4.80
CA PRO A 585 -13.56 17.63 5.83
C PRO A 585 -14.82 16.78 5.67
N LEU A 586 -15.49 16.49 6.78
CA LEU A 586 -16.77 15.77 6.85
C LEU A 586 -16.75 14.36 6.23
N SER A 587 -15.58 13.81 5.89
CA SER A 587 -15.42 12.43 5.42
C SER A 587 -14.97 11.52 6.56
N ALA A 588 -15.50 10.31 6.66
CA ALA A 588 -15.01 9.33 7.62
C ALA A 588 -13.58 8.86 7.33
N ALA A 589 -12.86 8.56 8.41
CA ALA A 589 -11.47 8.14 8.34
C ALA A 589 -11.34 6.62 8.32
N TYR A 590 -10.54 6.10 7.38
CA TYR A 590 -10.23 4.68 7.26
C TYR A 590 -8.71 4.48 7.23
N SER A 591 -8.25 3.34 7.76
CA SER A 591 -6.84 2.96 7.78
C SER A 591 -6.37 2.47 6.42
N PHE A 592 -5.14 2.84 6.04
CA PHE A 592 -4.50 2.42 4.79
C PHE A 592 -3.02 2.12 5.05
N GLU A 593 -2.48 1.02 4.50
CA GLU A 593 -1.06 0.58 4.67
C GLU A 593 -0.55 0.48 6.12
N GLU A 594 -1.37 0.08 7.10
CA GLU A 594 -1.01 0.08 8.54
C GLU A 594 -0.56 1.48 9.06
N ARG A 595 -0.79 2.53 8.28
CA ARG A 595 -0.51 3.93 8.62
C ARG A 595 -1.74 4.58 9.26
N ARG A 596 -1.54 5.77 9.84
CA ARG A 596 -2.63 6.58 10.43
C ARG A 596 -3.76 6.80 9.40
N ALA A 597 -4.99 6.82 9.90
CA ALA A 597 -6.21 6.95 9.11
C ALA A 597 -6.18 8.15 8.12
N ILE A 598 -6.73 7.93 6.93
CA ILE A 598 -6.92 8.91 5.85
C ILE A 598 -8.41 9.09 5.60
N ARG A 599 -8.79 10.22 4.97
CA ARG A 599 -10.19 10.61 4.72
C ARG A 599 -10.51 10.78 3.23
N TYR A 600 -9.51 10.66 2.37
CA TYR A 600 -9.61 10.82 0.92
C TYR A 600 -8.58 9.92 0.25
N LEU A 601 -8.96 9.25 -0.83
CA LEU A 601 -8.08 8.43 -1.65
C LEU A 601 -8.54 8.44 -3.12
N ARG A 602 -7.58 8.55 -4.05
CA ARG A 602 -7.78 8.33 -5.48
C ARG A 602 -6.63 7.53 -6.08
N ASN A 603 -6.94 6.63 -7.01
CA ASN A 603 -5.95 6.00 -7.89
C ASN A 603 -5.71 6.92 -9.08
N SER A 604 -4.94 7.99 -8.84
CA SER A 604 -4.84 9.08 -9.80
C SER A 604 -3.81 8.84 -10.89
N VAL A 605 -2.87 7.92 -10.67
CA VAL A 605 -1.73 7.70 -11.58
C VAL A 605 -1.46 6.20 -11.77
N LYS A 606 -1.16 5.81 -13.01
CA LYS A 606 -0.51 4.52 -13.32
C LYS A 606 0.95 4.78 -13.60
N ALA A 607 1.83 4.15 -12.83
CA ALA A 607 3.26 4.28 -13.03
C ALA A 607 3.80 3.08 -13.79
N THR A 608 4.71 3.29 -14.73
CA THR A 608 5.42 2.21 -15.41
C THR A 608 6.91 2.29 -15.19
N VAL A 609 7.55 1.13 -15.04
CA VAL A 609 9.01 1.01 -14.96
C VAL A 609 9.49 -0.07 -15.92
N ASP A 610 10.33 0.30 -16.89
CA ASP A 610 10.95 -0.69 -17.78
C ASP A 610 11.96 -1.55 -16.98
N ALA A 611 11.88 -2.88 -17.15
CA ALA A 611 12.70 -3.82 -16.38
C ALA A 611 14.19 -3.77 -16.73
N ILE A 612 14.58 -3.16 -17.85
CA ILE A 612 15.96 -3.05 -18.33
C ILE A 612 16.51 -1.65 -18.09
N SER A 613 15.85 -0.62 -18.61
CA SER A 613 16.33 0.76 -18.56
C SER A 613 16.08 1.41 -17.20
N GLY A 614 15.00 1.00 -16.51
CA GLY A 614 14.52 1.63 -15.28
C GLY A 614 13.87 2.98 -15.51
N GLU A 615 13.49 3.29 -16.76
CA GLU A 615 12.74 4.50 -17.13
C GLU A 615 11.36 4.49 -16.48
N VAL A 616 10.95 5.66 -15.97
CA VAL A 616 9.72 5.85 -15.22
C VAL A 616 8.78 6.75 -16.01
N HIS A 617 7.55 6.30 -16.23
CA HIS A 617 6.46 7.15 -16.70
C HIS A 617 5.32 7.15 -15.69
N LEU A 618 4.72 8.32 -15.46
CA LEU A 618 3.57 8.51 -14.56
C LEU A 618 2.37 8.98 -15.39
N TYR A 619 1.48 8.06 -15.76
CA TYR A 619 0.29 8.34 -16.56
C TYR A 619 -0.88 8.78 -15.69
N VAL A 620 -1.49 9.91 -16.03
CA VAL A 620 -2.62 10.50 -15.30
C VAL A 620 -3.92 9.77 -15.65
N VAL A 621 -4.48 9.03 -14.69
CA VAL A 621 -5.74 8.26 -14.88
C VAL A 621 -6.96 9.00 -14.35
N ASP A 622 -6.82 9.75 -13.27
CA ASP A 622 -7.89 10.62 -12.75
C ASP A 622 -7.48 12.09 -12.93
N PRO A 623 -7.79 12.71 -14.08
CA PRO A 623 -7.44 14.11 -14.33
C PRO A 623 -8.24 15.09 -13.47
N ASP A 624 -9.38 14.66 -12.90
CA ASP A 624 -10.27 15.49 -12.10
C ASP A 624 -9.86 15.56 -10.63
N ASP A 625 -8.91 14.71 -10.19
CA ASP A 625 -8.33 14.77 -8.85
C ASP A 625 -7.59 16.10 -8.59
N PRO A 626 -8.09 16.98 -7.69
CA PRO A 626 -7.46 18.27 -7.43
C PRO A 626 -6.09 18.16 -6.76
N ILE A 627 -5.83 17.08 -6.00
CA ILE A 627 -4.51 16.83 -5.38
C ILE A 627 -3.50 16.52 -6.48
N LEU A 628 -3.84 15.64 -7.42
CA LEU A 628 -2.99 15.38 -8.59
C LEU A 628 -2.82 16.65 -9.43
N GLY A 629 -3.88 17.40 -9.66
CA GLY A 629 -3.84 18.68 -10.38
C GLY A 629 -2.86 19.69 -9.76
N ALA A 630 -2.76 19.73 -8.43
CA ALA A 630 -1.78 20.55 -7.74
C ALA A 630 -0.34 20.07 -8.00
N TYR A 631 -0.08 18.75 -7.91
CA TYR A 631 1.24 18.19 -8.22
C TYR A 631 1.64 18.38 -9.69
N ARG A 632 0.71 18.26 -10.64
CA ARG A 632 0.97 18.52 -12.07
C ARG A 632 1.44 19.95 -12.33
N ARG A 633 0.90 20.94 -11.60
CA ARG A 633 1.35 22.33 -11.69
C ARG A 633 2.72 22.57 -11.07
N VAL A 634 3.11 21.76 -10.08
CA VAL A 634 4.42 21.84 -9.43
C VAL A 634 5.49 21.10 -10.24
N PHE A 635 5.16 19.96 -10.84
CA PHE A 635 6.06 19.08 -11.59
C PHE A 635 5.52 18.79 -12.99
N PRO A 636 5.50 19.77 -13.91
CA PRO A 636 4.86 19.62 -15.22
C PRO A 636 5.52 18.58 -16.12
N SER A 637 6.83 18.35 -16.00
CA SER A 637 7.57 17.35 -16.78
C SER A 637 7.48 15.93 -16.24
N LEU A 638 6.91 15.74 -15.05
CA LEU A 638 6.89 14.44 -14.37
C LEU A 638 5.70 13.56 -14.78
N PHE A 639 4.57 14.18 -15.15
CA PHE A 639 3.33 13.49 -15.47
C PHE A 639 3.08 13.47 -16.97
N THR A 640 2.53 12.37 -17.46
CA THR A 640 2.14 12.18 -18.86
C THR A 640 0.65 11.90 -18.94
N ASP A 641 -0.04 12.37 -19.97
CA ASP A 641 -1.46 12.10 -20.14
C ASP A 641 -1.71 10.63 -20.53
N LEU A 642 -2.81 10.04 -20.08
CA LEU A 642 -3.13 8.63 -20.34
C LEU A 642 -3.21 8.31 -21.84
N GLU A 643 -3.67 9.26 -22.66
CA GLU A 643 -3.77 9.12 -24.12
C GLU A 643 -2.43 8.87 -24.81
N SER A 644 -1.31 9.20 -24.15
CA SER A 644 0.04 8.92 -24.65
C SER A 644 0.54 7.52 -24.31
N MET A 645 -0.20 6.77 -23.47
CA MET A 645 0.12 5.39 -23.13
C MET A 645 0.02 4.52 -24.40
N PRO A 646 0.98 3.61 -24.65
CA PRO A 646 0.87 2.66 -25.75
C PRO A 646 -0.43 1.85 -25.65
N ALA A 647 -1.19 1.73 -26.74
CA ALA A 647 -2.49 1.05 -26.73
C ALA A 647 -2.42 -0.38 -26.18
N GLN A 648 -1.37 -1.13 -26.53
CA GLN A 648 -1.15 -2.47 -25.97
C GLN A 648 -1.03 -2.45 -24.45
N LEU A 649 -0.40 -1.42 -23.86
CA LEU A 649 -0.26 -1.31 -22.41
C LEU A 649 -1.58 -0.88 -21.74
N GLU A 650 -2.39 -0.05 -22.40
CA GLU A 650 -3.71 0.38 -21.90
C GLU A 650 -4.66 -0.82 -21.70
N GLU A 651 -4.61 -1.79 -22.62
CA GLU A 651 -5.38 -3.05 -22.53
C GLU A 651 -5.04 -3.87 -21.27
N HIS A 652 -3.85 -3.68 -20.69
CA HIS A 652 -3.38 -4.36 -19.48
C HIS A 652 -3.62 -3.57 -18.19
N LEU A 653 -4.33 -2.44 -18.25
CA LEU A 653 -4.75 -1.75 -17.04
C LEU A 653 -5.75 -2.59 -16.25
N ARG A 654 -5.67 -2.46 -14.92
CA ARG A 654 -6.50 -3.19 -13.96
C ARG A 654 -7.04 -2.28 -12.88
N TYR A 655 -8.26 -2.54 -12.43
CA TYR A 655 -8.82 -1.84 -11.27
C TYR A 655 -8.02 -2.22 -10.02
N PRO A 656 -7.55 -1.28 -9.20
CA PRO A 656 -6.64 -1.60 -8.09
C PRO A 656 -7.33 -2.39 -6.96
N ARG A 657 -6.68 -3.47 -6.54
CA ARG A 657 -7.16 -4.36 -5.47
C ARG A 657 -7.30 -3.64 -4.13
N GLU A 658 -6.28 -2.89 -3.74
CA GLU A 658 -6.22 -2.18 -2.48
C GLU A 658 -7.28 -1.08 -2.40
N LEU A 659 -7.59 -0.44 -3.54
CA LEU A 659 -8.68 0.54 -3.64
C LEU A 659 -10.04 -0.11 -3.46
N LEU A 660 -10.33 -1.20 -4.21
CA LEU A 660 -11.62 -1.87 -4.13
C LEU A 660 -11.87 -2.46 -2.73
N ALA A 661 -10.82 -3.03 -2.11
CA ALA A 661 -10.89 -3.55 -0.74
C ALA A 661 -11.24 -2.42 0.26
N LEU A 662 -10.63 -1.25 0.12
CA LEU A 662 -10.92 -0.11 1.00
C LEU A 662 -12.31 0.47 0.73
N GLN A 663 -12.72 0.57 -0.53
CA GLN A 663 -14.07 0.99 -0.92
C GLN A 663 -15.15 0.05 -0.38
N ALA A 664 -14.91 -1.26 -0.39
CA ALA A 664 -15.79 -2.23 0.27
C ALA A 664 -15.90 -1.96 1.78
N GLN A 665 -14.78 -1.68 2.47
CA GLN A 665 -14.80 -1.31 3.89
C GLN A 665 -15.58 -0.03 4.16
N VAL A 666 -15.51 0.96 3.27
CA VAL A 666 -16.34 2.18 3.36
C VAL A 666 -17.81 1.82 3.19
N LEU A 667 -18.14 0.99 2.19
CA LEU A 667 -19.52 0.57 1.91
C LEU A 667 -20.15 -0.26 3.02
N PHE A 668 -19.40 -0.85 3.96
CA PHE A 668 -19.97 -1.52 5.13
C PHE A 668 -21.00 -0.67 5.88
N ARG A 669 -20.84 0.65 5.85
CA ARG A 669 -21.79 1.60 6.43
C ARG A 669 -22.35 2.59 5.42
N TYR A 670 -21.51 3.03 4.48
CA TYR A 670 -21.86 4.10 3.54
C TYR A 670 -22.62 3.61 2.29
N HIS A 671 -23.07 2.35 2.25
CA HIS A 671 -24.11 1.93 1.30
C HIS A 671 -25.48 2.57 1.65
N GLN A 672 -25.76 2.81 2.94
CA GLN A 672 -27.03 3.36 3.43
C GLN A 672 -27.25 4.81 2.98
N GLU A 673 -28.30 5.07 2.20
CA GLU A 673 -28.49 6.36 1.51
C GLU A 673 -29.08 7.47 2.39
N THR A 674 -29.75 7.11 3.49
CA THR A 674 -30.50 8.06 4.32
C THR A 674 -29.94 8.16 5.74
N ALA A 675 -30.08 9.35 6.35
CA ALA A 675 -29.63 9.57 7.73
C ALA A 675 -30.36 8.70 8.75
N ALA A 676 -31.64 8.39 8.54
CA ALA A 676 -32.41 7.54 9.42
C ALA A 676 -31.88 6.10 9.46
N GLN A 677 -31.53 5.53 8.30
CA GLN A 677 -30.91 4.20 8.23
C GLN A 677 -29.54 4.23 8.90
N PHE A 678 -28.70 5.20 8.52
CA PHE A 678 -27.34 5.33 9.04
C PHE A 678 -27.31 5.53 10.57
N HIS A 679 -28.19 6.35 11.13
CA HIS A 679 -28.31 6.53 12.59
C HIS A 679 -28.76 5.25 13.29
N ALA A 680 -29.70 4.51 12.69
CA ALA A 680 -30.23 3.28 13.27
C ALA A 680 -29.23 2.11 13.27
N GLN A 681 -28.22 2.13 12.39
CA GLN A 681 -27.19 1.08 12.26
C GLN A 681 -27.78 -0.34 12.11
N GLN A 682 -28.95 -0.46 11.47
CA GLN A 682 -29.68 -1.73 11.34
C GLN A 682 -29.21 -2.58 10.16
N ASP A 683 -28.67 -1.95 9.12
CA ASP A 683 -28.12 -2.61 7.92
C ASP A 683 -26.65 -2.24 7.79
N VAL A 684 -25.80 -2.90 8.59
CA VAL A 684 -24.35 -2.74 8.55
C VAL A 684 -23.77 -4.02 7.97
N TRP A 685 -22.85 -3.90 7.03
CA TRP A 685 -22.15 -5.04 6.45
C TRP A 685 -20.78 -5.27 7.10
N ALA A 686 -20.21 -6.43 6.81
CA ALA A 686 -18.94 -6.94 7.29
C ALA A 686 -18.21 -7.66 6.14
N PRO A 687 -16.89 -7.84 6.23
CA PRO A 687 -16.19 -8.68 5.28
C PRO A 687 -16.70 -10.11 5.40
N ALA A 688 -16.99 -10.75 4.27
CA ALA A 688 -17.20 -12.18 4.23
C ALA A 688 -15.94 -12.92 4.72
N GLN A 689 -16.10 -14.15 5.19
CA GLN A 689 -14.98 -15.04 5.54
C GLN A 689 -14.88 -16.16 4.50
N GLN A 690 -13.66 -16.62 4.25
CA GLN A 690 -13.34 -17.79 3.42
C GLN A 690 -12.18 -18.57 4.04
N THR A 691 -12.02 -19.81 3.65
CA THR A 691 -10.99 -20.74 4.11
C THR A 691 -10.13 -21.10 2.91
N THR A 692 -8.84 -20.79 2.97
CA THR A 692 -7.92 -21.11 1.88
C THR A 692 -6.82 -22.06 2.36
N GLU A 693 -5.61 -21.93 1.80
CA GLU A 693 -4.40 -22.67 2.19
C GLU A 693 -4.26 -22.84 3.71
N GLY A 694 -4.10 -24.09 4.17
CA GLY A 694 -3.88 -24.42 5.58
C GLY A 694 -5.14 -24.52 6.46
N SER A 695 -6.34 -24.45 5.89
CA SER A 695 -7.62 -24.54 6.63
C SER A 695 -7.80 -23.45 7.70
N VAL A 696 -7.22 -22.27 7.47
CA VAL A 696 -7.34 -21.11 8.36
C VAL A 696 -8.40 -20.15 7.79
N PRO A 697 -9.45 -19.79 8.57
CA PRO A 697 -10.39 -18.76 8.17
C PRO A 697 -9.70 -17.40 8.01
N GLN A 698 -9.98 -16.72 6.91
CA GLN A 698 -9.50 -15.37 6.63
C GLN A 698 -10.56 -14.51 5.92
N PRO A 699 -10.45 -13.17 6.00
CA PRO A 699 -11.36 -12.29 5.27
C PRO A 699 -11.33 -12.56 3.76
N TYR A 700 -12.51 -12.56 3.15
CA TYR A 700 -12.67 -12.56 1.71
C TYR A 700 -11.99 -11.32 1.13
N PHE A 701 -11.15 -11.50 0.12
CA PHE A 701 -10.41 -10.42 -0.52
C PHE A 701 -10.76 -10.32 -2.00
N PRO A 702 -10.65 -9.14 -2.62
CA PRO A 702 -10.97 -8.98 -4.03
C PRO A 702 -10.04 -9.80 -4.92
N GLU A 703 -10.58 -10.54 -5.89
CA GLU A 703 -9.83 -11.33 -6.87
C GLU A 703 -10.26 -10.98 -8.30
N TYR A 704 -9.31 -11.05 -9.24
CA TYR A 704 -9.57 -10.77 -10.65
C TYR A 704 -10.24 -11.98 -11.30
N ALA A 705 -11.12 -11.75 -12.25
CA ALA A 705 -11.75 -12.79 -13.05
C ALA A 705 -12.21 -12.26 -14.41
N TRP A 706 -12.32 -13.15 -15.40
CA TRP A 706 -12.88 -12.84 -16.71
C TRP A 706 -14.20 -13.58 -16.90
N TYR A 707 -15.32 -12.86 -16.80
CA TYR A 707 -16.67 -13.40 -17.00
C TYR A 707 -17.67 -12.30 -17.37
N ARG A 708 -18.88 -12.71 -17.77
CA ARG A 708 -19.96 -11.80 -18.15
C ARG A 708 -20.78 -11.37 -16.94
N LEU A 709 -20.93 -10.07 -16.71
CA LEU A 709 -21.82 -9.54 -15.68
C LEU A 709 -23.30 -9.66 -16.07
N PRO A 710 -24.23 -9.76 -15.09
CA PRO A 710 -25.65 -9.64 -15.36
C PRO A 710 -25.98 -8.35 -16.12
N GLY A 711 -26.77 -8.49 -17.19
CA GLY A 711 -27.20 -7.38 -18.04
C GLY A 711 -26.19 -6.92 -19.09
N GLU A 712 -24.94 -7.36 -19.03
CA GLU A 712 -23.90 -7.00 -20.00
C GLU A 712 -23.80 -8.02 -21.13
N PRO A 713 -23.53 -7.59 -22.39
CA PRO A 713 -23.49 -8.49 -23.55
C PRO A 713 -22.20 -9.32 -23.61
N ASP A 714 -21.07 -8.74 -23.19
CA ASP A 714 -19.74 -9.28 -23.40
C ASP A 714 -19.05 -9.60 -22.06
N PRO A 715 -18.13 -10.58 -22.02
CA PRO A 715 -17.31 -10.83 -20.85
C PRO A 715 -16.26 -9.72 -20.68
N GLU A 716 -15.92 -9.43 -19.44
CA GLU A 716 -15.02 -8.34 -19.07
C GLU A 716 -13.97 -8.79 -18.05
N PHE A 717 -12.90 -8.01 -17.92
CA PHE A 717 -11.92 -8.19 -16.85
C PHE A 717 -12.35 -7.43 -15.60
N LEU A 718 -12.71 -8.19 -14.58
CA LEU A 718 -13.39 -7.71 -13.40
C LEU A 718 -12.53 -7.98 -12.18
N LEU A 719 -12.55 -7.04 -11.24
CA LEU A 719 -12.10 -7.28 -9.87
C LEU A 719 -13.33 -7.35 -8.99
N THR A 720 -13.54 -8.47 -8.28
CA THR A 720 -14.78 -8.70 -7.53
C THR A 720 -14.54 -9.04 -6.08
N THR A 721 -15.40 -8.53 -5.19
CA THR A 721 -15.45 -8.90 -3.77
C THR A 721 -16.89 -8.99 -3.28
N VAL A 722 -17.12 -9.75 -2.21
CA VAL A 722 -18.46 -9.95 -1.64
C VAL A 722 -18.55 -9.46 -0.20
N MET A 723 -19.76 -9.15 0.25
CA MET A 723 -20.06 -8.59 1.57
C MET A 723 -21.24 -9.32 2.20
N VAL A 724 -21.25 -9.41 3.53
CA VAL A 724 -22.32 -10.04 4.32
C VAL A 724 -22.80 -9.06 5.39
N PRO A 725 -24.05 -9.14 5.88
CA PRO A 725 -24.48 -8.33 7.02
C PRO A 725 -23.70 -8.71 8.29
N VAL A 726 -23.51 -7.75 9.20
CA VAL A 726 -22.93 -8.02 10.52
C VAL A 726 -23.74 -9.11 11.24
N ASN A 727 -23.06 -10.08 11.85
CA ASN A 727 -23.64 -11.25 12.54
C ASN A 727 -24.45 -12.22 11.66
N ARG A 728 -24.36 -12.10 10.32
CA ARG A 728 -24.94 -13.07 9.38
C ARG A 728 -23.88 -13.48 8.37
N GLN A 729 -24.02 -14.68 7.83
CA GLN A 729 -23.09 -15.21 6.83
C GLN A 729 -23.73 -15.31 5.43
N ASN A 730 -24.98 -14.87 5.25
CA ASN A 730 -25.62 -14.78 3.93
C ASN A 730 -25.12 -13.55 3.18
N LEU A 731 -25.00 -13.64 1.86
CA LEU A 731 -24.57 -12.52 1.02
C LEU A 731 -25.53 -11.34 1.10
N ALA A 732 -24.97 -10.14 1.26
CA ALA A 732 -25.68 -8.88 1.13
C ALA A 732 -25.48 -8.27 -0.26
N ALA A 733 -24.22 -8.25 -0.74
CA ALA A 733 -23.89 -7.61 -2.00
C ALA A 733 -22.56 -8.12 -2.59
N LEU A 734 -22.41 -7.93 -3.90
CA LEU A 734 -21.17 -8.08 -4.65
C LEU A 734 -20.73 -6.70 -5.16
N LEU A 735 -19.47 -6.35 -4.92
CA LEU A 735 -18.85 -5.13 -5.45
C LEU A 735 -17.88 -5.51 -6.57
N VAL A 736 -18.02 -4.82 -7.70
CA VAL A 736 -17.27 -5.08 -8.93
C VAL A 736 -16.57 -3.81 -9.40
N GLY A 737 -15.26 -3.90 -9.65
CA GLY A 737 -14.48 -2.88 -10.36
C GLY A 737 -14.14 -3.34 -11.77
N ARG A 738 -14.49 -2.53 -12.78
CA ARG A 738 -14.27 -2.84 -14.21
C ARG A 738 -12.89 -2.36 -14.66
N SER A 739 -12.18 -3.19 -15.43
CA SER A 739 -10.79 -2.94 -15.84
C SER A 739 -10.59 -2.74 -17.35
N ASP A 740 -11.61 -2.97 -18.17
CA ASP A 740 -11.44 -2.89 -19.62
C ASP A 740 -11.52 -1.45 -20.15
N PRO A 741 -10.80 -1.12 -21.23
CA PRO A 741 -10.86 0.22 -21.85
C PRO A 741 -12.29 0.67 -22.15
N GLY A 742 -12.57 1.97 -21.99
CA GLY A 742 -13.90 2.56 -22.16
C GLY A 742 -14.83 2.47 -20.95
N VAL A 743 -14.71 1.42 -20.13
CA VAL A 743 -15.45 1.25 -18.86
C VAL A 743 -14.54 1.19 -17.62
N TYR A 744 -13.23 1.34 -17.83
CA TYR A 744 -12.20 1.33 -16.79
C TYR A 744 -12.56 2.29 -15.66
N GLY A 745 -12.42 1.82 -14.42
CA GLY A 745 -12.63 2.65 -13.23
C GLY A 745 -14.08 2.71 -12.74
N GLN A 746 -15.05 2.20 -13.51
CA GLN A 746 -16.45 2.15 -13.09
C GLN A 746 -16.67 1.06 -12.03
N LEU A 747 -17.46 1.40 -11.02
CA LEU A 747 -17.87 0.50 -9.95
C LEU A 747 -19.33 0.08 -10.13
N LYS A 748 -19.61 -1.21 -9.95
CA LYS A 748 -20.96 -1.77 -9.92
C LYS A 748 -21.19 -2.47 -8.58
N LEU A 749 -22.25 -2.08 -7.87
CA LEU A 749 -22.71 -2.70 -6.63
C LEU A 749 -23.97 -3.49 -6.92
N ILE A 750 -23.86 -4.81 -6.83
CA ILE A 750 -24.95 -5.75 -7.04
C ILE A 750 -25.51 -6.11 -5.65
N GLU A 751 -26.67 -5.57 -5.30
CA GLU A 751 -27.33 -5.77 -4.01
C GLU A 751 -28.33 -6.93 -4.10
N LEU A 752 -28.27 -7.82 -3.11
CA LEU A 752 -29.20 -8.94 -2.96
C LEU A 752 -30.35 -8.54 -2.00
N PRO A 753 -31.57 -9.05 -2.20
CA PRO A 753 -32.70 -8.73 -1.33
C PRO A 753 -32.46 -9.13 0.14
N VAL A 754 -32.86 -8.25 1.06
CA VAL A 754 -32.82 -8.56 2.50
C VAL A 754 -33.82 -9.68 2.81
N GLY A 755 -33.38 -10.74 3.49
CA GLY A 755 -34.23 -11.86 3.91
C GLY A 755 -34.17 -13.11 3.03
N THR A 756 -33.40 -13.09 1.93
CA THR A 756 -33.10 -14.30 1.15
C THR A 756 -31.93 -15.09 1.72
N GLU A 757 -31.97 -16.42 1.61
CA GLU A 757 -30.93 -17.35 2.11
C GLU A 757 -29.81 -17.59 1.08
N PHE A 758 -29.27 -16.54 0.44
CA PHE A 758 -28.10 -16.72 -0.43
C PHE A 758 -26.85 -16.90 0.44
N PRO A 759 -26.20 -18.08 0.45
CA PRO A 759 -25.11 -18.35 1.36
C PRO A 759 -23.86 -17.56 0.97
N GLY A 760 -23.18 -16.95 1.95
CA GLY A 760 -21.83 -16.42 1.74
C GLY A 760 -20.78 -17.52 1.63
N PRO A 761 -19.54 -17.16 1.26
CA PRO A 761 -18.44 -18.11 1.04
C PRO A 761 -18.24 -19.09 2.21
N GLU A 762 -18.23 -18.59 3.45
CA GLU A 762 -18.09 -19.43 4.66
C GLU A 762 -19.16 -20.52 4.78
N ILE A 763 -20.43 -20.21 4.48
CA ILE A 763 -21.52 -21.21 4.52
C ILE A 763 -21.32 -22.24 3.41
N VAL A 764 -20.91 -21.80 2.22
CA VAL A 764 -20.68 -22.70 1.08
C VAL A 764 -19.53 -23.66 1.38
N GLU A 765 -18.38 -23.17 1.84
CA GLU A 765 -17.25 -24.00 2.26
C GLU A 765 -17.60 -24.96 3.39
N ALA A 766 -18.32 -24.49 4.41
CA ALA A 766 -18.79 -25.35 5.49
C ALA A 766 -19.68 -26.48 4.95
N ARG A 767 -20.52 -26.20 3.95
CA ARG A 767 -21.34 -27.24 3.31
C ARG A 767 -20.50 -28.20 2.47
N VAL A 768 -19.47 -27.71 1.78
CA VAL A 768 -18.52 -28.54 1.03
C VAL A 768 -17.80 -29.53 1.96
N GLU A 769 -17.33 -29.07 3.13
CA GLU A 769 -16.68 -29.94 4.13
C GLU A 769 -17.67 -30.90 4.84
N GLN A 770 -18.97 -30.57 4.86
CA GLN A 770 -20.03 -31.42 5.42
C GLN A 770 -20.59 -32.44 4.42
N ASP A 771 -20.37 -32.25 3.12
CA ASP A 771 -20.82 -33.21 2.11
C ASP A 771 -20.11 -34.57 2.32
N PRO A 772 -20.85 -35.69 2.49
CA PRO A 772 -20.23 -36.97 2.83
C PRO A 772 -19.20 -37.46 1.81
N VAL A 773 -19.42 -37.20 0.51
CA VAL A 773 -18.52 -37.66 -0.57
C VAL A 773 -17.26 -36.81 -0.59
N ILE A 774 -17.42 -35.49 -0.53
CA ILE A 774 -16.28 -34.55 -0.53
C ILE A 774 -15.45 -34.71 0.75
N SER A 775 -16.10 -34.74 1.91
CA SER A 775 -15.45 -34.87 3.21
C SER A 775 -14.65 -36.18 3.35
N GLN A 776 -15.20 -37.30 2.86
CA GLN A 776 -14.49 -38.57 2.79
C GLN A 776 -13.23 -38.44 1.93
N GLN A 777 -13.34 -37.82 0.75
CA GLN A 777 -12.22 -37.65 -0.16
C GLN A 777 -11.13 -36.72 0.41
N PHE A 778 -11.52 -35.60 1.03
CA PHE A 778 -10.57 -34.70 1.70
C PHE A 778 -9.87 -35.38 2.86
N SER A 779 -10.61 -36.16 3.66
CA SER A 779 -10.04 -36.95 4.76
C SER A 779 -9.00 -37.96 4.25
N LEU A 780 -9.25 -38.60 3.10
CA LEU A 780 -8.28 -39.51 2.47
C LEU A 780 -7.04 -38.77 1.93
N TRP A 781 -7.21 -37.59 1.33
CA TRP A 781 -6.08 -36.81 0.83
C TRP A 781 -5.24 -36.16 1.92
N ARG A 782 -5.84 -35.87 3.08
CA ARG A 782 -5.11 -35.38 4.26
C ARG A 782 -4.33 -36.52 4.96
N GLN A 783 -4.60 -37.79 4.63
CA GLN A 783 -3.84 -38.93 5.16
C GLN A 783 -2.55 -39.14 4.35
N GLY A 784 -1.42 -39.34 5.04
CA GLY A 784 -0.16 -39.77 4.40
C GLY A 784 0.76 -38.65 3.89
N GLY A 785 0.78 -37.48 4.55
CA GLY A 785 1.76 -36.40 4.27
C GLY A 785 1.42 -35.52 3.07
N SER A 786 0.17 -35.56 2.60
CA SER A 786 -0.39 -34.63 1.61
C SER A 786 -1.33 -33.64 2.28
N GLN A 787 -1.46 -32.44 1.70
CA GLN A 787 -2.35 -31.39 2.15
C GLN A 787 -3.33 -31.04 1.03
N VAL A 788 -4.57 -30.74 1.44
CA VAL A 788 -5.62 -30.20 0.56
C VAL A 788 -5.56 -28.69 0.69
N TRP A 789 -5.33 -28.01 -0.43
CA TRP A 789 -5.35 -26.56 -0.49
C TRP A 789 -6.63 -26.11 -1.20
N LEU A 790 -7.41 -25.33 -0.48
CA LEU A 790 -8.60 -24.65 -0.98
C LEU A 790 -8.17 -23.38 -1.72
N GLY A 791 -8.60 -23.25 -2.97
CA GLY A 791 -8.37 -22.06 -3.79
C GLY A 791 -9.24 -20.89 -3.36
N HIS A 792 -9.23 -19.83 -4.16
CA HIS A 792 -10.17 -18.74 -3.96
C HIS A 792 -11.58 -19.18 -4.39
N LEU A 793 -12.57 -19.00 -3.52
CA LEU A 793 -13.96 -19.28 -3.84
C LEU A 793 -14.55 -18.11 -4.63
N HIS A 794 -14.83 -18.35 -5.91
CA HIS A 794 -15.44 -17.38 -6.81
C HIS A 794 -16.96 -17.41 -6.66
N VAL A 795 -17.55 -16.25 -6.35
CA VAL A 795 -19.01 -16.05 -6.38
C VAL A 795 -19.38 -15.36 -7.68
N VAL A 796 -20.00 -16.09 -8.61
CA VAL A 796 -20.27 -15.61 -9.96
C VAL A 796 -21.79 -15.55 -10.19
N PRO A 797 -22.35 -14.38 -10.51
CA PRO A 797 -23.71 -14.27 -11.02
C PRO A 797 -23.80 -14.83 -12.44
N VAL A 798 -24.58 -15.90 -12.66
CA VAL A 798 -24.67 -16.56 -13.97
C VAL A 798 -26.09 -17.00 -14.26
N ALA A 799 -26.58 -16.70 -15.48
CA ALA A 799 -27.87 -17.15 -16.01
C ALA A 799 -29.08 -16.92 -15.06
N GLY A 800 -29.04 -15.83 -14.30
CA GLY A 800 -30.10 -15.50 -13.34
C GLY A 800 -29.99 -16.22 -11.98
N SER A 801 -28.89 -16.94 -11.71
CA SER A 801 -28.59 -17.57 -10.42
C SER A 801 -27.21 -17.14 -9.88
N LEU A 802 -26.79 -17.67 -8.73
CA LEU A 802 -25.42 -17.53 -8.21
C LEU A 802 -24.72 -18.88 -8.26
N LEU A 803 -23.50 -18.90 -8.80
CA LEU A 803 -22.64 -20.07 -8.85
C LEU A 803 -21.40 -19.83 -8.00
N TYR A 804 -21.07 -20.81 -7.17
CA TYR A 804 -19.86 -20.82 -6.36
C TYR A 804 -18.89 -21.82 -6.97
N VAL A 805 -17.68 -21.37 -7.30
CA VAL A 805 -16.65 -22.21 -7.93
C VAL A 805 -15.37 -22.11 -7.12
N GLU A 806 -14.86 -23.26 -6.67
CA GLU A 806 -13.67 -23.34 -5.84
C GLU A 806 -12.72 -24.43 -6.39
N PRO A 807 -11.51 -24.06 -6.83
CA PRO A 807 -10.51 -25.03 -7.28
C PRO A 807 -9.81 -25.69 -6.09
N ILE A 808 -9.60 -27.01 -6.16
CA ILE A 808 -8.98 -27.80 -5.10
C ILE A 808 -7.61 -28.32 -5.56
N TYR A 809 -6.57 -27.97 -4.82
CA TYR A 809 -5.21 -28.42 -5.09
C TYR A 809 -4.77 -29.50 -4.10
N LEU A 810 -3.94 -30.44 -4.58
CA LEU A 810 -3.18 -31.33 -3.74
C LEU A 810 -1.70 -30.96 -3.78
N ALA A 811 -1.07 -30.96 -2.61
CA ALA A 811 0.32 -30.62 -2.46
C ALA A 811 0.95 -31.49 -1.34
N ALA A 812 2.24 -31.84 -1.48
CA ALA A 812 2.98 -32.50 -0.41
C ALA A 812 3.24 -31.54 0.78
N GLU A 813 3.37 -32.06 2.00
CA GLU A 813 3.63 -31.25 3.21
C GLU A 813 4.90 -30.41 3.14
N ALA A 814 5.94 -30.92 2.47
CA ALA A 814 7.21 -30.23 2.28
C ALA A 814 7.57 -30.15 0.79
N GLY A 815 8.00 -28.96 0.34
CA GLY A 815 8.48 -28.78 -1.04
C GLY A 815 7.40 -28.89 -2.13
N ALA A 816 6.13 -28.66 -1.77
CA ALA A 816 4.96 -28.89 -2.61
C ALA A 816 4.97 -28.15 -3.96
N ILE A 817 4.53 -28.85 -5.02
CA ILE A 817 4.03 -28.26 -6.27
C ILE A 817 2.53 -28.51 -6.26
N PRO A 818 1.70 -27.47 -6.06
CA PRO A 818 0.25 -27.64 -6.02
C PRO A 818 -0.28 -28.14 -7.37
N GLU A 819 -1.01 -29.25 -7.33
CA GLU A 819 -1.65 -29.87 -8.48
C GLU A 819 -3.15 -29.65 -8.41
N LEU A 820 -3.75 -29.05 -9.44
CA LEU A 820 -5.20 -28.85 -9.51
C LEU A 820 -5.88 -30.19 -9.78
N ARG A 821 -6.58 -30.74 -8.78
CA ARG A 821 -7.14 -32.10 -8.84
C ARG A 821 -8.64 -32.14 -9.05
N ARG A 822 -9.38 -31.18 -8.49
CA ARG A 822 -10.85 -31.13 -8.56
C ARG A 822 -11.35 -29.69 -8.60
N PHE A 823 -12.59 -29.57 -9.06
CA PHE A 823 -13.42 -28.37 -8.97
C PHE A 823 -14.60 -28.67 -8.08
N VAL A 824 -14.77 -27.86 -7.05
CA VAL A 824 -16.00 -27.83 -6.27
C VAL A 824 -16.90 -26.75 -6.87
N VAL A 825 -18.12 -27.13 -7.23
CA VAL A 825 -19.13 -26.23 -7.76
C VAL A 825 -20.40 -26.36 -6.95
N SER A 826 -21.00 -25.24 -6.57
CA SER A 826 -22.19 -25.20 -5.73
C SER A 826 -23.19 -24.16 -6.24
N ASP A 827 -24.48 -24.48 -6.12
CA ASP A 827 -25.60 -23.55 -6.37
C ASP A 827 -26.06 -22.82 -5.09
N GLY A 828 -25.31 -23.00 -3.99
CA GLY A 828 -25.70 -22.49 -2.69
C GLY A 828 -26.71 -23.37 -1.94
N GLN A 829 -27.03 -24.57 -2.42
CA GLN A 829 -27.77 -25.61 -1.69
C GLN A 829 -27.04 -26.96 -1.72
N ARG A 830 -26.54 -27.37 -2.88
CA ARG A 830 -25.78 -28.60 -3.11
C ARG A 830 -24.40 -28.26 -3.63
N ALA A 831 -23.39 -28.98 -3.15
CA ALA A 831 -22.05 -28.97 -3.71
C ALA A 831 -21.78 -30.26 -4.49
N VAL A 832 -21.03 -30.16 -5.57
CA VAL A 832 -20.51 -31.31 -6.32
C VAL A 832 -19.02 -31.10 -6.55
N MET A 833 -18.27 -32.19 -6.64
CA MET A 833 -16.83 -32.16 -6.84
C MET A 833 -16.41 -33.08 -7.98
N GLU A 834 -15.90 -32.52 -9.06
CA GLU A 834 -15.52 -33.26 -10.27
C GLU A 834 -14.12 -32.87 -10.79
N PRO A 835 -13.47 -33.68 -11.65
CA PRO A 835 -12.14 -33.41 -12.19
C PRO A 835 -12.05 -32.14 -13.05
N THR A 836 -13.12 -31.79 -13.77
CA THR A 836 -13.15 -30.60 -14.64
C THR A 836 -14.33 -29.68 -14.32
N LEU A 837 -14.17 -28.38 -14.59
CA LEU A 837 -15.25 -27.41 -14.39
C LEU A 837 -16.51 -27.74 -15.23
N PRO A 838 -16.39 -28.14 -16.52
CA PRO A 838 -17.55 -28.62 -17.29
C PRO A 838 -18.28 -29.80 -16.67
N GLU A 839 -17.55 -30.81 -16.18
CA GLU A 839 -18.16 -31.96 -15.50
C GLU A 839 -18.84 -31.56 -14.19
N ALA A 840 -18.23 -30.66 -13.42
CA ALA A 840 -18.79 -30.19 -12.16
C ALA A 840 -20.10 -29.42 -12.38
N VAL A 841 -20.16 -28.53 -13.37
CA VAL A 841 -21.39 -27.80 -13.72
C VAL A 841 -22.45 -28.76 -14.27
N ALA A 842 -22.07 -29.74 -15.10
CA ALA A 842 -22.98 -30.77 -15.60
C ALA A 842 -23.54 -31.64 -14.45
N ALA A 843 -22.70 -32.09 -13.52
CA ALA A 843 -23.12 -32.85 -12.35
C ALA A 843 -24.08 -32.05 -11.45
N LEU A 844 -23.85 -30.74 -11.29
CA LEU A 844 -24.73 -29.84 -10.55
C LEU A 844 -26.11 -29.71 -11.19
N SER A 845 -26.23 -29.86 -12.52
CA SER A 845 -27.52 -29.85 -13.23
C SER A 845 -28.37 -31.11 -13.04
N GLY A 846 -27.84 -32.15 -12.40
CA GLY A 846 -28.48 -33.47 -12.32
C GLY A 846 -28.39 -34.28 -13.62
N GLN A 847 -27.85 -33.71 -14.71
CA GLN A 847 -27.40 -34.46 -15.87
C GLN A 847 -26.07 -35.13 -15.54
N ARG A 848 -26.11 -36.36 -14.99
CA ARG A 848 -25.03 -37.27 -15.29
C ARG A 848 -24.99 -37.40 -16.80
N GLY A 849 -23.90 -36.92 -17.40
CA GLY A 849 -23.60 -37.20 -18.79
C GLY A 849 -23.73 -38.70 -19.00
N GLY A 850 -24.78 -39.10 -19.71
CA GLY A 850 -24.87 -40.38 -20.39
C GLY A 850 -23.89 -40.41 -21.56
N GLY A 851 -22.63 -40.04 -21.30
CA GLY A 851 -21.51 -40.32 -22.16
C GLY A 851 -20.96 -41.68 -21.77
N SER A 852 -21.61 -42.75 -22.23
CA SER A 852 -20.83 -43.92 -22.57
C SER A 852 -19.77 -43.46 -23.58
N PRO A 853 -18.48 -43.74 -23.38
CA PRO A 853 -17.48 -43.42 -24.37
C PRO A 853 -17.78 -44.29 -25.60
N ASN A 854 -18.35 -43.67 -26.61
CA ASN A 854 -18.38 -44.22 -27.94
C ASN A 854 -17.91 -43.12 -28.89
N GLU A 855 -16.59 -43.05 -29.06
CA GLU A 855 -16.03 -42.79 -30.38
C GLU A 855 -14.74 -43.58 -30.55
N GLN A 856 -14.86 -44.55 -31.45
CA GLN A 856 -13.85 -45.14 -32.31
C GLN A 856 -12.53 -44.37 -32.37
N ALA A 857 -11.48 -44.99 -31.84
CA ALA A 857 -10.19 -45.05 -32.49
C ALA A 857 -9.78 -46.53 -32.55
N GLU A 858 -9.65 -47.04 -33.77
CA GLU A 858 -9.02 -48.32 -34.08
C GLU A 858 -7.57 -48.32 -33.56
N ASP A 859 -7.16 -49.30 -32.76
CA ASP A 859 -6.29 -50.42 -33.17
C ASP A 859 -5.97 -51.33 -31.94
N PRO A 860 -5.27 -52.46 -32.07
CA PRO A 860 -5.80 -53.82 -31.96
C PRO A 860 -5.52 -54.47 -30.59
N GLU A 861 -6.42 -55.34 -30.10
CA GLU A 861 -6.14 -56.55 -29.27
C GLU A 861 -7.41 -57.02 -28.54
N GLY A 862 -8.35 -57.59 -29.30
CA GLY A 862 -9.41 -58.43 -28.73
C GLY A 862 -8.88 -59.81 -28.37
N ALA A 863 -8.30 -60.00 -27.17
CA ALA A 863 -8.03 -61.35 -26.66
C ALA A 863 -7.85 -61.51 -25.13
N ARG A 864 -7.75 -60.45 -24.30
CA ARG A 864 -7.28 -60.63 -22.91
C ARG A 864 -8.22 -60.23 -21.74
N SER A 865 -9.47 -59.82 -21.97
CA SER A 865 -10.35 -59.32 -20.87
C SER A 865 -11.50 -60.24 -20.41
N THR A 866 -11.65 -61.46 -20.93
CA THR A 866 -12.75 -62.37 -20.50
C THR A 866 -12.39 -63.30 -19.34
N LEU A 867 -11.10 -63.37 -18.97
CA LEU A 867 -10.58 -64.36 -18.03
C LEU A 867 -11.01 -64.13 -16.57
N PRO A 868 -10.98 -62.89 -16.02
CA PRO A 868 -11.42 -62.64 -14.64
C PRO A 868 -12.91 -62.89 -14.45
N LEU A 869 -13.73 -62.52 -15.44
CA LEU A 869 -15.19 -62.75 -15.44
C LEU A 869 -15.53 -64.24 -15.50
N ARG A 870 -14.88 -64.99 -16.39
CA ARG A 870 -15.09 -66.45 -16.54
C ARG A 870 -14.60 -67.24 -15.33
N ALA A 871 -13.52 -66.79 -14.69
CA ALA A 871 -13.00 -67.38 -13.47
C ALA A 871 -13.95 -67.17 -12.28
N LEU A 872 -14.50 -65.95 -12.16
CA LEU A 872 -15.48 -65.62 -11.12
C LEU A 872 -16.78 -66.44 -11.29
N GLU A 873 -17.27 -66.60 -12.52
CA GLU A 873 -18.46 -67.43 -12.81
C GLU A 873 -18.28 -68.90 -12.42
N LEU A 874 -17.10 -69.49 -12.69
CA LEU A 874 -16.80 -70.88 -12.33
C LEU A 874 -16.68 -71.05 -10.81
N LEU A 875 -16.13 -70.07 -10.11
CA LEU A 875 -16.04 -70.07 -8.65
C LEU A 875 -17.44 -69.99 -8.01
N ASP A 876 -18.28 -69.07 -8.51
CA ASP A 876 -19.67 -68.92 -8.07
C ASP A 876 -20.49 -70.21 -8.26
N GLN A 877 -20.28 -70.90 -9.39
CA GLN A 877 -20.94 -72.18 -9.67
C GLN A 877 -20.44 -73.29 -8.76
N ALA A 878 -19.14 -73.32 -8.45
CA ALA A 878 -18.58 -74.27 -7.49
C ALA A 878 -19.19 -74.05 -6.10
N GLU A 879 -19.22 -72.81 -5.60
CA GLU A 879 -19.80 -72.49 -4.29
C GLU A 879 -21.28 -72.86 -4.18
N ARG A 880 -22.06 -72.66 -5.25
CA ARG A 880 -23.46 -73.09 -5.29
C ARG A 880 -23.61 -74.61 -5.24
N ALA A 881 -22.76 -75.35 -5.95
CA ALA A 881 -22.76 -76.82 -5.91
C ALA A 881 -22.38 -77.34 -4.51
N LEU A 882 -21.41 -76.70 -3.85
CA LEU A 882 -21.00 -77.05 -2.48
C LEU A 882 -22.12 -76.79 -1.46
N ARG A 883 -22.81 -75.66 -1.56
CA ARG A 883 -23.97 -75.34 -0.69
C ARG A 883 -25.12 -76.33 -0.86
N ASN A 884 -25.27 -76.91 -2.05
CA ASN A 884 -26.30 -77.90 -2.36
C ASN A 884 -25.87 -79.36 -2.07
N GLY A 885 -24.69 -79.57 -1.50
CA GLY A 885 -24.18 -80.91 -1.18
C GLY A 885 -23.72 -81.74 -2.39
N ASP A 886 -23.60 -81.12 -3.57
CA ASP A 886 -23.11 -81.75 -4.80
C ASP A 886 -21.58 -81.65 -4.89
N PHE A 887 -20.91 -82.56 -4.20
CA PHE A 887 -19.44 -82.63 -4.18
C PHE A 887 -18.82 -82.95 -5.55
N ALA A 888 -19.55 -83.68 -6.40
CA ALA A 888 -19.09 -84.00 -7.76
C ALA A 888 -19.17 -82.76 -8.66
N GLY A 889 -20.26 -81.99 -8.58
CA GLY A 889 -20.42 -80.71 -9.27
C GLY A 889 -19.41 -79.66 -8.82
N TYR A 890 -19.13 -79.56 -7.52
CA TYR A 890 -18.07 -78.70 -6.98
C TYR A 890 -16.70 -79.05 -7.57
N GLY A 891 -16.33 -80.34 -7.53
CA GLY A 891 -15.06 -80.81 -8.08
C GLY A 891 -14.90 -80.50 -9.57
N ALA A 892 -15.96 -80.69 -10.36
CA ALA A 892 -15.93 -80.43 -11.79
C ALA A 892 -15.74 -78.94 -12.14
N GLN A 893 -16.33 -78.02 -11.36
CA GLN A 893 -16.17 -76.58 -11.61
C GLN A 893 -14.83 -76.05 -11.11
N MET A 894 -14.31 -76.59 -10.01
CA MET A 894 -12.96 -76.26 -9.53
C MET A 894 -11.87 -76.74 -10.49
N GLU A 895 -12.03 -77.90 -11.14
CA GLU A 895 -11.08 -78.38 -12.15
C GLU A 895 -11.11 -77.50 -13.41
N ARG A 896 -12.29 -77.09 -13.87
CA ARG A 896 -12.43 -76.14 -14.99
C ARG A 896 -11.83 -74.77 -14.69
N LEU A 897 -11.96 -74.30 -13.45
CA LEU A 897 -11.33 -73.08 -12.99
C LEU A 897 -9.80 -73.21 -13.00
N ARG A 898 -9.27 -74.35 -12.53
CA ARG A 898 -7.83 -74.64 -12.57
C ARG A 898 -7.31 -74.66 -14.02
N GLU A 899 -7.99 -75.37 -14.92
CA GLU A 899 -7.61 -75.41 -16.34
C GLU A 899 -7.64 -74.02 -17.00
N LEU A 900 -8.62 -73.18 -16.66
CA LEU A 900 -8.73 -71.81 -17.18
C LEU A 900 -7.53 -70.95 -16.72
N LEU A 901 -7.15 -71.07 -15.45
CA LEU A 901 -6.02 -70.33 -14.87
C LEU A 901 -4.67 -70.86 -15.37
N GLU A 902 -4.53 -72.16 -15.59
CA GLU A 902 -3.30 -72.75 -16.16
C GLU A 902 -3.09 -72.33 -17.61
N ARG A 903 -4.16 -72.28 -18.42
CA ARG A 903 -4.09 -71.72 -19.79
C ARG A 903 -3.72 -70.25 -19.81
N SER A 904 -4.12 -69.47 -18.80
CA SER A 904 -3.73 -68.06 -18.67
C SER A 904 -2.25 -67.86 -18.33
N ARG A 905 -1.65 -68.82 -17.62
CA ARG A 905 -0.25 -68.77 -17.18
C ARG A 905 0.74 -69.12 -18.30
N GLY A 906 0.31 -69.89 -19.29
CA GLY A 906 1.12 -70.26 -20.47
C GLY A 906 1.20 -69.19 -21.57
N GLY A 907 0.47 -68.08 -21.45
CA GLY A 907 0.43 -66.99 -22.46
C GLY A 907 1.32 -65.78 -22.14
N ALA A 908 2.24 -65.90 -21.18
CA ALA A 908 3.11 -64.82 -20.69
C ALA A 908 4.62 -65.18 -20.75
N SER A 909 5.03 -65.97 -21.75
CA SER A 909 6.44 -66.21 -22.11
C SER A 909 6.74 -65.69 -23.51
#